data_AF-A0A1G5D348-F1
#
_entry.id   AF-A0A1G5D348-F1
#
_cell.length_a   1.000
_cell.length_b   1.000
_cell.length_c   1.000
_cell.angle_alpha   90.00
_cell.angle_beta   90.00
_cell.angle_gamma   90.00
#
_symmetry.space_group_name_H-M   'P 1'
#
loop_
_entity.id
_entity.type
_entity.pdbx_description
1 polymer ?
#
loop_
_entity_poly.entity_id
_entity_poly.type
_entity_poly.pdbx_seq_one_letter_code
_entity_poly.pdbx_strand_id
1 'polypeptide(L)'
;MHSKEVGIPFLIESKIKSKYEILESSVLKTLEQKRNKLPLKIEDKLWIYNDNLINRVTFAKKTHDRLVHTTNLITIGGRRGTEGFNSIAPLIYTIVSSFLHNGKHHLLKSHAPEILYLFPKFRSESPFVNAQNLEDIALPPSRRRLHKESEQMFRVTQAIVKLLLEYTKHLNHTNTIILFDQIDRMDEHSLRCFARLSKCIEHHPIVIVATVSEASERDSRFHMASHNDICMHVNLAENRNKLLESLYHQIKPSIYELTDLKDENQSDCSYENSLTMQPVNNETHKSAQLLDSITNGDVDHLDELLLEALEISVFTQNYEHALFLINKASPYIHNLRKETHVELWIYMGLCYAFMVEYDKALAIFKNALSLTEDTLKKSELHLYVALLCTKRLNKPLVGREIIDQALQSIEGTTGSEVEVERTWLHNLRALTFVGTGDLAQAFKECKQGLEHIKEGNRKEDAIHIKINLISNISVLFESMKKVDAALKHWSKFEPFVIHSSPIFTKHYLYRKAGLLFKLQRYAEAIESLEDSYRIAKEMNDAFHMDIIARSIGAIYFEQEIYDKATQWYSQSLDSKLALMQDEDLPRVATALAICLERQGNGEAGKQEILNSLKVQSEGSAAQKASEIVLKWDQKRDETWESYVKWSIQKPETKLNRPFDLTNLYYEKAERIRVG
;
A
#
# COMPACT_ATOMS: atom_id res chain seq x y z
N MET A 1 -36.22 3.52 1.01
CA MET A 1 -36.64 3.22 2.40
C MET A 1 -35.64 3.87 3.33
N HIS A 2 -36.14 4.53 4.38
CA HIS A 2 -35.47 5.61 5.11
C HIS A 2 -34.08 5.27 5.69
N SER A 3 -33.12 6.12 5.35
CA SER A 3 -31.83 6.33 5.99
C SER A 3 -32.03 7.03 7.34
N LYS A 4 -31.92 6.32 8.46
CA LYS A 4 -31.81 6.93 9.81
C LYS A 4 -31.24 6.00 10.87
N GLU A 5 -30.27 5.16 10.52
CA GLU A 5 -29.37 4.57 11.50
C GLU A 5 -27.95 4.84 11.03
N VAL A 6 -27.40 5.99 11.46
CA VAL A 6 -25.96 6.19 11.47
C VAL A 6 -25.45 5.18 12.50
N GLY A 7 -24.81 4.11 12.03
CA GLY A 7 -24.35 3.03 12.88
C GLY A 7 -23.50 3.56 14.03
N ILE A 8 -23.83 3.13 15.24
CA ILE A 8 -23.01 3.28 16.45
C ILE A 8 -21.56 2.87 16.09
N PRO A 9 -20.52 3.59 16.52
CA PRO A 9 -19.15 3.23 16.17
C PRO A 9 -18.83 1.78 16.53
N PHE A 10 -18.33 1.06 15.53
CA PHE A 10 -17.96 -0.36 15.59
C PHE A 10 -17.16 -0.76 16.84
N LEU A 11 -16.36 0.17 17.39
CA LEU A 11 -15.49 -0.07 18.54
C LEU A 11 -16.22 -0.33 19.86
N ILE A 12 -17.52 -0.02 19.96
CA ILE A 12 -18.27 -0.09 21.22
C ILE A 12 -18.70 -1.53 21.58
N GLU A 13 -18.85 -2.45 20.61
CA GLU A 13 -19.38 -3.79 20.89
C GLU A 13 -18.32 -4.85 21.26
N SER A 14 -17.03 -4.56 21.07
CA SER A 14 -15.96 -5.55 21.29
C SER A 14 -15.41 -5.52 22.72
N LYS A 15 -15.69 -6.57 23.51
CA LYS A 15 -15.08 -6.95 24.81
C LYS A 15 -14.37 -5.83 25.59
N ILE A 16 -15.12 -4.78 25.92
CA ILE A 16 -14.64 -3.65 26.71
C ILE A 16 -14.20 -4.16 28.10
N LYS A 17 -12.97 -3.84 28.48
CA LYS A 17 -12.50 -3.99 29.87
C LYS A 17 -12.64 -2.63 30.57
N SER A 18 -13.38 -2.58 31.69
CA SER A 18 -13.50 -1.40 32.55
C SER A 18 -12.38 -1.42 33.60
N LYS A 19 -11.53 -0.38 33.60
CA LYS A 19 -10.67 0.16 34.70
C LYS A 19 -9.38 0.81 34.15
N TYR A 20 -9.15 2.08 34.51
CA TYR A 20 -7.94 2.87 34.18
C TYR A 20 -6.64 2.22 34.67
N GLU A 21 -6.62 1.75 35.92
CA GLU A 21 -5.42 1.16 36.54
C GLU A 21 -4.94 -0.10 35.81
N ILE A 22 -5.87 -0.86 35.21
CA ILE A 22 -5.54 -2.04 34.43
C ILE A 22 -4.81 -1.64 33.14
N LEU A 23 -5.31 -0.60 32.45
CA LEU A 23 -4.67 -0.10 31.24
C LEU A 23 -3.26 0.44 31.54
N GLU A 24 -3.15 1.32 32.53
CA GLU A 24 -1.87 1.89 32.96
C GLU A 24 -0.87 0.78 33.35
N SER A 25 -1.29 -0.15 34.22
CA SER A 25 -0.46 -1.28 34.64
C SER A 25 -0.03 -2.17 33.46
N SER A 26 -0.92 -2.37 32.47
CA SER A 26 -0.61 -3.15 31.26
C SER A 26 0.46 -2.47 30.40
N VAL A 27 0.35 -1.15 30.23
CA VAL A 27 1.34 -0.34 29.48
C VAL A 27 2.71 -0.39 30.18
N LEU A 28 2.75 -0.13 31.49
CA LEU A 28 3.97 -0.18 32.31
C LEU A 28 4.65 -1.56 32.22
N LYS A 29 3.88 -2.64 32.43
CA LYS A 29 4.36 -4.02 32.38
C LYS A 29 4.94 -4.38 31.02
N THR A 30 4.27 -3.97 29.94
CA THR A 30 4.72 -4.31 28.57
C THR A 30 6.03 -3.60 28.23
N LEU A 31 6.19 -2.34 28.64
CA LEU A 31 7.45 -1.62 28.48
C LEU A 31 8.60 -2.29 29.23
N GLU A 32 8.37 -2.76 30.46
CA GLU A 32 9.37 -3.50 31.23
C GLU A 32 9.77 -4.81 30.55
N GLN A 33 8.79 -5.57 30.03
CA GLN A 33 9.04 -6.83 29.34
C GLN A 33 9.87 -6.61 28.06
N LYS A 34 9.52 -5.59 27.25
CA LYS A 34 10.22 -5.24 26.02
C LYS A 34 11.64 -4.75 26.30
N ARG A 35 11.82 -3.91 27.33
CA ARG A 35 13.14 -3.42 27.77
C ARG A 35 14.08 -4.58 28.12
N ASN A 36 13.57 -5.59 28.81
CA ASN A 36 14.38 -6.73 29.27
C ASN A 36 14.64 -7.78 28.18
N LYS A 37 14.14 -7.57 26.95
CA LYS A 37 14.26 -8.52 25.81
C LYS A 37 13.93 -9.96 26.22
N LEU A 38 12.93 -10.12 27.10
CA LEU A 38 12.59 -11.43 27.65
C LEU A 38 12.03 -12.31 26.51
N PRO A 39 12.51 -13.57 26.36
CA PRO A 39 12.15 -14.45 25.24
C PRO A 39 10.72 -15.02 25.33
N LEU A 40 9.87 -14.49 26.21
CA LEU A 40 8.49 -14.95 26.39
C LEU A 40 7.56 -13.95 25.72
N LYS A 41 6.72 -14.49 24.83
CA LYS A 41 5.59 -13.85 24.14
C LYS A 41 5.02 -12.69 24.96
N ILE A 42 5.45 -11.47 24.63
CA ILE A 42 4.95 -10.27 25.27
C ILE A 42 3.58 -10.00 24.63
N GLU A 43 2.54 -9.83 25.45
CA GLU A 43 1.20 -9.54 24.91
C GLU A 43 1.14 -8.05 24.51
N ASP A 44 1.82 -7.73 23.41
CA ASP A 44 2.09 -6.38 22.90
C ASP A 44 0.92 -5.75 22.15
N LYS A 45 -0.31 -6.03 22.57
CA LYS A 45 -1.47 -5.52 21.86
C LYS A 45 -1.56 -4.01 22.05
N LEU A 46 -1.59 -3.28 20.93
CA LEU A 46 -2.01 -1.89 20.85
C LEU A 46 -3.25 -1.65 21.75
N TRP A 47 -3.20 -0.62 22.60
CA TRP A 47 -4.30 -0.28 23.48
C TRP A 47 -5.13 0.85 22.89
N ILE A 48 -6.45 0.65 22.75
CA ILE A 48 -7.40 1.68 22.29
C ILE A 48 -8.43 1.93 23.37
N TYR A 49 -8.77 3.18 23.63
CA TYR A 49 -9.80 3.51 24.60
C TYR A 49 -10.70 4.68 24.21
N ASN A 50 -11.96 4.60 24.63
CA ASN A 50 -12.96 5.67 24.48
C ASN A 50 -12.91 6.58 25.70
N ASP A 51 -12.63 7.87 25.47
CA ASP A 51 -12.46 8.81 26.56
C ASP A 51 -12.44 10.28 26.12
N ASN A 52 -12.78 11.18 27.05
CA ASN A 52 -12.75 12.62 26.82
C ASN A 52 -11.31 13.18 26.85
N LEU A 53 -11.10 14.43 26.41
CA LEU A 53 -9.76 15.04 26.39
C LEU A 53 -9.05 15.06 27.74
N ILE A 54 -9.78 15.35 28.82
CA ILE A 54 -9.22 15.53 30.16
C ILE A 54 -8.58 14.22 30.64
N ASN A 55 -9.34 13.14 30.55
CA ASN A 55 -8.91 11.84 31.00
C ASN A 55 -7.76 11.27 30.13
N ARG A 56 -7.74 11.59 28.83
CA ARG A 56 -6.62 11.25 27.92
C ARG A 56 -5.31 11.91 28.34
N VAL A 57 -5.34 13.22 28.61
CA VAL A 57 -4.18 13.98 29.09
C VAL A 57 -3.73 13.45 30.46
N THR A 58 -4.68 13.19 31.35
CA THR A 58 -4.41 12.63 32.67
C THR A 58 -3.78 11.24 32.57
N PHE A 59 -4.23 10.37 31.67
CA PHE A 59 -3.63 9.06 31.41
C PHE A 59 -2.17 9.18 30.97
N ALA A 60 -1.93 9.95 29.91
CA ALA A 60 -0.61 10.10 29.32
C ALA A 60 0.37 10.71 30.34
N LYS A 61 -0.09 11.73 31.08
CA LYS A 61 0.70 12.40 32.11
C LYS A 61 0.99 11.51 33.30
N LYS A 62 -0.01 10.86 33.92
CA LYS A 62 0.22 9.96 35.08
C LYS A 62 1.16 8.80 34.71
N THR A 63 0.98 8.21 33.53
CA THR A 63 1.85 7.14 33.03
C THR A 63 3.28 7.65 32.83
N HIS A 64 3.43 8.83 32.21
CA HIS A 64 4.74 9.45 32.02
C HIS A 64 5.38 9.87 33.34
N ASP A 65 4.67 10.52 34.26
CA ASP A 65 5.15 10.96 35.57
C ASP A 65 5.71 9.78 36.38
N ARG A 66 5.03 8.61 36.35
CA ARG A 66 5.53 7.38 36.98
C ARG A 66 6.81 6.84 36.35
N LEU A 67 7.05 7.13 35.08
CA LEU A 67 8.18 6.63 34.31
C LEU A 67 9.12 7.73 33.78
N VAL A 68 9.05 8.95 34.30
CA VAL A 68 9.64 10.15 33.68
C VAL A 68 11.15 10.04 33.49
N HIS A 69 11.82 9.29 34.36
CA HIS A 69 13.26 9.03 34.28
C HIS A 69 13.66 7.93 33.28
N THR A 70 12.68 7.28 32.64
CA THR A 70 12.90 6.07 31.84
C THR A 70 12.07 5.99 30.56
N THR A 71 11.18 6.95 30.28
CA THR A 71 10.22 6.85 29.17
C THR A 71 10.04 8.17 28.43
N ASN A 72 10.07 8.11 27.10
CA ASN A 72 9.66 9.22 26.24
C ASN A 72 8.16 9.16 25.93
N LEU A 73 7.54 10.31 25.69
CA LEU A 73 6.17 10.41 25.22
C LEU A 73 6.12 11.16 23.88
N ILE A 74 5.61 10.50 22.85
CA ILE A 74 5.37 11.07 21.52
C ILE A 74 3.86 11.11 21.30
N THR A 75 3.32 12.26 20.90
CA THR A 75 1.89 12.40 20.58
C THR A 75 1.69 12.72 19.10
N ILE A 76 0.83 11.94 18.46
CA ILE A 76 0.45 12.05 17.05
C ILE A 76 -1.06 12.26 16.99
N GLY A 77 -1.54 13.28 16.27
CA GLY A 77 -2.97 13.60 16.21
C GLY A 77 -3.29 15.01 16.69
N GLY A 78 -4.56 15.23 17.06
CA GLY A 78 -5.09 16.53 17.48
C GLY A 78 -5.54 17.44 16.32
N ARG A 79 -5.47 16.97 15.06
CA ARG A 79 -5.96 17.68 13.87
C ARG A 79 -7.13 16.95 13.23
N ARG A 80 -8.08 17.72 12.66
CA ARG A 80 -9.38 17.22 12.18
C ARG A 80 -9.60 17.41 10.67
N GLY A 81 -8.56 17.19 9.86
CA GLY A 81 -8.64 17.29 8.41
C GLY A 81 -8.71 15.92 7.72
N THR A 82 -9.27 15.88 6.51
CA THR A 82 -9.28 14.68 5.66
C THR A 82 -8.07 14.59 4.72
N GLU A 83 -7.32 15.70 4.58
CA GLU A 83 -6.12 15.80 3.75
C GLU A 83 -5.03 14.80 4.15
N GLY A 84 -4.30 14.28 3.15
CA GLY A 84 -3.30 13.24 3.36
C GLY A 84 -2.17 13.60 4.31
N PHE A 85 -1.86 12.69 5.23
CA PHE A 85 -0.82 12.75 6.26
C PHE A 85 -0.99 13.89 7.28
N ASN A 86 -2.12 14.59 7.30
CA ASN A 86 -2.34 15.77 8.14
C ASN A 86 -2.04 15.51 9.64
N SER A 87 -2.33 14.32 10.14
CA SER A 87 -2.14 13.97 11.55
C SER A 87 -0.69 13.65 11.92
N ILE A 88 0.07 13.03 11.02
CA ILE A 88 1.44 12.54 11.29
C ILE A 88 2.54 13.43 10.73
N ALA A 89 2.30 14.13 9.63
CA ALA A 89 3.28 14.96 8.94
C ALA A 89 3.97 16.02 9.83
N PRO A 90 3.29 16.71 10.77
CA PRO A 90 3.96 17.69 11.62
C PRO A 90 5.09 17.09 12.45
N LEU A 91 4.90 15.88 13.00
CA LEU A 91 5.94 15.17 13.73
C LEU A 91 7.08 14.76 12.80
N ILE A 92 6.77 14.22 11.61
CA ILE A 92 7.80 13.79 10.67
C ILE A 92 8.64 14.98 10.19
N TYR A 93 8.02 16.14 9.99
CA TYR A 93 8.76 17.37 9.70
C TYR A 93 9.79 17.68 10.77
N THR A 94 9.39 17.67 12.05
CA THR A 94 10.29 17.88 13.19
C THR A 94 11.42 16.85 13.25
N ILE A 95 11.10 15.58 12.97
CA ILE A 95 12.09 14.49 12.92
C ILE A 95 13.12 14.74 11.81
N VAL A 96 12.66 15.08 10.60
CA VAL A 96 13.54 15.35 9.46
C VAL A 96 14.44 16.56 9.75
N SER A 97 13.89 17.66 10.27
CA SER A 97 14.67 18.84 10.66
C SER A 97 15.70 18.50 11.75
N SER A 98 15.34 17.69 12.74
CA SER A 98 16.25 17.24 13.79
C SER A 98 17.39 16.39 13.22
N PHE A 99 17.08 15.42 12.36
CA PHE A 99 18.08 14.58 11.70
C PHE A 99 19.01 15.37 10.79
N LEU A 100 18.49 16.39 10.13
CA LEU A 100 19.32 17.28 9.31
C LEU A 100 20.30 18.06 10.18
N HIS A 101 19.81 18.68 11.26
CA HIS A 101 20.66 19.42 12.20
C HIS A 101 21.73 18.53 12.84
N ASN A 102 21.37 17.28 13.14
CA ASN A 102 22.25 16.28 13.76
C ASN A 102 23.13 15.52 12.74
N GLY A 103 23.19 15.95 11.48
CA GLY A 103 24.10 15.39 10.47
C GLY A 103 23.78 13.96 10.01
N LYS A 104 22.53 13.49 10.18
CA LYS A 104 22.09 12.14 9.75
C LYS A 104 21.83 12.06 8.23
N HIS A 105 22.71 12.64 7.43
CA HIS A 105 22.52 12.83 5.99
C HIS A 105 22.36 11.51 5.23
N HIS A 106 23.02 10.43 5.65
CA HIS A 106 22.89 9.13 4.99
C HIS A 106 21.44 8.59 5.06
N LEU A 107 20.82 8.65 6.25
CA LEU A 107 19.43 8.21 6.47
C LEU A 107 18.45 9.09 5.69
N LEU A 108 18.67 10.42 5.71
CA LEU A 108 17.82 11.35 4.97
C LEU A 108 17.94 11.14 3.46
N LYS A 109 19.15 10.86 2.96
CA LYS A 109 19.41 10.58 1.55
C LYS A 109 18.72 9.29 1.08
N SER A 110 18.69 8.24 1.90
CA SER A 110 18.04 6.97 1.53
C SER A 110 16.52 7.05 1.44
N HIS A 111 15.91 8.10 2.01
CA HIS A 111 14.47 8.37 2.00
C HIS A 111 14.11 9.72 1.38
N ALA A 112 15.03 10.30 0.61
CA ALA A 112 14.86 11.65 0.07
C ALA A 112 13.63 11.81 -0.84
N PRO A 113 13.32 10.88 -1.77
CA PRO A 113 12.13 10.99 -2.61
C PRO A 113 10.82 11.02 -1.80
N GLU A 114 10.72 10.20 -0.75
CA GLU A 114 9.54 10.14 0.12
C GLU A 114 9.42 11.38 1.02
N ILE A 115 10.55 11.88 1.54
CA ILE A 115 10.59 13.11 2.33
C ILE A 115 10.18 14.31 1.47
N LEU A 116 10.69 14.41 0.24
CA LEU A 116 10.36 15.50 -0.68
C LEU A 116 8.91 15.44 -1.17
N TYR A 117 8.34 14.24 -1.29
CA TYR A 117 6.91 14.09 -1.55
C TYR A 117 6.05 14.71 -0.43
N LEU A 118 6.41 14.51 0.84
CA LEU A 118 5.70 15.09 1.98
C LEU A 118 6.02 16.58 2.17
N PHE A 119 7.27 16.97 1.95
CA PHE A 119 7.83 18.27 2.28
C PHE A 119 8.75 18.79 1.16
N PRO A 120 8.18 19.28 0.03
CA PRO A 120 8.96 19.78 -1.10
C PRO A 120 9.96 20.88 -0.74
N LYS A 121 9.70 21.64 0.33
CA LYS A 121 10.57 22.73 0.82
C LYS A 121 11.98 22.30 1.21
N PHE A 122 12.21 21.02 1.52
CA PHE A 122 13.57 20.52 1.79
C PHE A 122 14.42 20.38 0.53
N ARG A 123 13.88 20.55 -0.68
CA ARG A 123 14.58 20.30 -1.95
C ARG A 123 15.91 21.04 -2.07
N SER A 124 16.00 22.27 -1.56
CA SER A 124 17.22 23.09 -1.63
C SER A 124 18.29 22.70 -0.61
N GLU A 125 17.98 21.84 0.36
CA GLU A 125 18.88 21.47 1.43
C GLU A 125 19.66 20.19 1.08
N SER A 126 20.95 20.11 1.44
CA SER A 126 21.69 18.84 1.38
C SER A 126 21.16 17.92 2.48
N PRO A 127 20.78 16.65 2.23
CA PRO A 127 21.17 15.82 1.09
C PRO A 127 20.14 15.69 -0.06
N PHE A 128 19.12 16.55 -0.12
CA PHE A 128 17.96 16.40 -1.00
C PHE A 128 18.11 17.00 -2.41
N VAL A 129 19.10 17.88 -2.63
CA VAL A 129 19.29 18.64 -3.89
C VAL A 129 19.16 17.79 -5.15
N ASN A 130 19.83 16.63 -5.17
CA ASN A 130 19.90 15.73 -6.33
C ASN A 130 19.02 14.47 -6.17
N ALA A 131 18.08 14.47 -5.23
CA ALA A 131 17.17 13.35 -5.06
C ALA A 131 16.20 13.23 -6.25
N GLN A 132 15.89 12.00 -6.62
CA GLN A 132 14.86 11.69 -7.62
C GLN A 132 13.47 12.03 -7.06
N ASN A 133 12.51 12.32 -7.94
CA ASN A 133 11.12 12.46 -7.50
C ASN A 133 10.54 11.07 -7.23
N LEU A 134 9.54 10.99 -6.36
CA LEU A 134 8.90 9.72 -6.00
C LEU A 134 8.27 9.03 -7.22
N GLU A 135 7.70 9.81 -8.15
CA GLU A 135 7.07 9.34 -9.38
C GLU A 135 8.04 8.69 -10.38
N ASP A 136 9.32 9.07 -10.34
CA ASP A 136 10.36 8.49 -11.20
C ASP A 136 10.74 7.07 -10.78
N ILE A 137 10.47 6.73 -9.51
CA ILE A 137 10.94 5.49 -8.87
C ILE A 137 9.84 4.61 -8.27
N ALA A 138 8.57 5.02 -8.34
CA ALA A 138 7.46 4.24 -7.83
C ALA A 138 6.17 4.48 -8.61
N LEU A 139 5.45 3.38 -8.88
CA LEU A 139 4.20 3.42 -9.65
C LEU A 139 2.98 3.84 -8.78
N PRO A 140 2.09 4.70 -9.31
CA PRO A 140 0.79 4.97 -8.72
C PRO A 140 -0.24 3.87 -9.09
N PRO A 141 -1.46 3.91 -8.52
CA PRO A 141 -2.60 3.12 -9.00
C PRO A 141 -2.94 3.45 -10.46
N SER A 142 -3.82 2.66 -11.08
CA SER A 142 -4.16 2.80 -12.50
C SER A 142 -5.66 2.71 -12.73
N ARG A 143 -6.30 3.79 -13.22
CA ARG A 143 -7.73 3.78 -13.61
C ARG A 143 -7.98 2.78 -14.74
N ARG A 144 -7.23 2.86 -15.84
CA ARG A 144 -7.39 1.99 -17.02
C ARG A 144 -7.32 0.48 -16.73
N ARG A 145 -6.66 0.08 -15.65
CA ARG A 145 -6.54 -1.34 -15.24
C ARG A 145 -7.39 -1.70 -14.02
N LEU A 146 -8.05 -0.71 -13.41
CA LEU A 146 -8.74 -0.80 -12.12
C LEU A 146 -7.85 -1.47 -11.04
N HIS A 147 -6.60 -1.05 -11.01
CA HIS A 147 -5.57 -1.53 -10.08
C HIS A 147 -5.39 -0.46 -9.01
N LYS A 148 -5.70 -0.81 -7.76
CA LYS A 148 -5.72 0.13 -6.63
C LYS A 148 -4.34 0.33 -6.01
N GLU A 149 -3.41 -0.56 -6.31
CA GLU A 149 -2.19 -0.68 -5.57
C GLU A 149 -1.15 0.39 -5.95
N SER A 150 -0.45 0.94 -4.94
CA SER A 150 0.46 2.08 -5.07
C SER A 150 1.82 1.79 -4.44
N GLU A 151 2.88 1.75 -5.26
CA GLU A 151 4.25 1.65 -4.76
C GLU A 151 4.66 2.97 -4.08
N GLN A 152 4.13 4.10 -4.55
CA GLN A 152 4.39 5.41 -3.97
C GLN A 152 3.93 5.46 -2.51
N MET A 153 2.67 5.10 -2.24
CA MET A 153 2.14 5.11 -0.88
C MET A 153 2.76 4.07 0.02
N PHE A 154 3.12 2.91 -0.53
CA PHE A 154 3.91 1.93 0.18
C PHE A 154 5.23 2.53 0.66
N ARG A 155 5.99 3.16 -0.24
CA ARG A 155 7.30 3.75 0.07
C ARG A 155 7.21 4.88 1.08
N VAL A 156 6.26 5.81 0.91
CA VAL A 156 6.06 6.94 1.84
C VAL A 156 5.68 6.43 3.23
N THR A 157 4.75 5.48 3.32
CA THR A 157 4.37 4.87 4.60
C THR A 157 5.57 4.21 5.28
N GLN A 158 6.38 3.45 4.53
CA GLN A 158 7.56 2.79 5.07
C GLN A 158 8.64 3.78 5.52
N ALA A 159 8.87 4.85 4.75
CA ALA A 159 9.83 5.89 5.11
C ALA A 159 9.41 6.61 6.40
N ILE A 160 8.14 6.97 6.54
CA ILE A 160 7.59 7.58 7.75
C ILE A 160 7.82 6.68 8.97
N VAL A 161 7.45 5.40 8.87
CA VAL A 161 7.61 4.44 9.98
C VAL A 161 9.09 4.25 10.34
N LYS A 162 9.99 4.14 9.34
CA LYS A 162 11.43 4.04 9.57
C LYS A 162 12.00 5.27 10.26
N LEU A 163 11.65 6.47 9.79
CA LEU A 163 12.12 7.73 10.38
C LEU A 163 11.65 7.85 11.83
N LEU A 164 10.39 7.47 12.12
CA LEU A 164 9.85 7.48 13.47
C LEU A 164 10.57 6.48 14.39
N LEU A 165 10.73 5.23 13.96
CA LEU A 165 11.45 4.21 14.73
C LEU A 165 12.92 4.59 14.94
N GLU A 166 13.58 5.12 13.92
CA GLU A 166 14.96 5.60 14.06
C GLU A 166 15.02 6.78 15.03
N TYR A 167 14.06 7.71 14.98
CA TYR A 167 14.01 8.85 15.89
C TYR A 167 13.91 8.41 17.35
N THR A 168 13.09 7.39 17.65
CA THR A 168 12.97 6.86 19.02
C THR A 168 14.30 6.34 19.60
N LYS A 169 15.26 5.92 18.76
CA LYS A 169 16.58 5.46 19.21
C LYS A 169 17.49 6.61 19.65
N HIS A 170 17.20 7.84 19.24
CA HIS A 170 17.96 9.05 19.56
C HIS A 170 17.30 9.88 20.67
N LEU A 171 16.20 9.40 21.26
CA LEU A 171 15.56 10.05 22.39
C LEU A 171 16.30 9.73 23.70
N ASN A 172 16.01 10.53 24.73
CA ASN A 172 16.69 10.47 26.03
C ASN A 172 16.53 9.12 26.73
N HIS A 173 15.40 8.45 26.49
CA HIS A 173 15.09 7.18 27.12
C HIS A 173 14.94 6.04 26.11
N THR A 174 15.16 4.80 26.56
CA THR A 174 14.96 3.62 25.73
C THR A 174 13.48 3.29 25.53
N ASN A 175 12.66 3.42 26.57
CA ASN A 175 11.23 3.16 26.48
C ASN A 175 10.50 4.36 25.86
N THR A 176 9.53 4.10 24.98
CA THR A 176 8.73 5.15 24.35
C THR A 176 7.25 4.78 24.31
N ILE A 177 6.40 5.72 24.74
CA ILE A 177 4.96 5.67 24.53
C ILE A 177 4.62 6.54 23.33
N ILE A 178 3.96 5.97 22.33
CA ILE A 178 3.44 6.71 21.18
C ILE A 178 1.92 6.77 21.32
N LEU A 179 1.40 7.95 21.62
CA LEU A 179 -0.02 8.24 21.74
C LEU A 179 -0.59 8.72 20.40
N PHE A 180 -1.45 7.92 19.77
CA PHE A 180 -2.26 8.33 18.62
C PHE A 180 -3.60 8.87 19.11
N ASP A 181 -3.74 10.19 19.11
CA ASP A 181 -4.94 10.86 19.60
C ASP A 181 -6.03 10.99 18.51
N GLN A 182 -7.25 10.56 18.83
CA GLN A 182 -8.43 10.60 17.96
C GLN A 182 -8.21 9.89 16.63
N ILE A 183 -7.87 8.60 16.65
CA ILE A 183 -7.67 7.82 15.42
C ILE A 183 -8.93 7.78 14.53
N ASP A 184 -10.12 7.93 15.12
CA ASP A 184 -11.40 8.09 14.41
C ASP A 184 -11.44 9.37 13.55
N ARG A 185 -10.59 10.34 13.86
CA ARG A 185 -10.50 11.64 13.19
C ARG A 185 -9.28 11.82 12.29
N MET A 186 -8.37 10.86 12.29
CA MET A 186 -7.17 10.93 11.45
C MET A 186 -7.51 10.73 9.96
N ASP A 187 -6.73 11.36 9.11
CA ASP A 187 -6.75 11.10 7.66
C ASP A 187 -6.31 9.66 7.34
N GLU A 188 -6.67 9.20 6.13
CA GLU A 188 -6.46 7.80 5.73
C GLU A 188 -4.96 7.42 5.69
N HIS A 189 -4.08 8.32 5.23
CA HIS A 189 -2.65 8.06 5.18
C HIS A 189 -2.00 7.96 6.56
N SER A 190 -2.42 8.79 7.52
CA SER A 190 -1.96 8.71 8.90
C SER A 190 -2.40 7.39 9.56
N LEU A 191 -3.63 6.92 9.28
CA LEU A 191 -4.09 5.60 9.70
C LEU A 191 -3.30 4.46 9.06
N ARG A 192 -2.85 4.64 7.81
CA ARG A 192 -1.95 3.71 7.13
C ARG A 192 -0.61 3.58 7.84
N CYS A 193 -0.04 4.72 8.26
CA CYS A 193 1.19 4.76 9.04
C CYS A 193 1.01 4.13 10.42
N PHE A 194 -0.12 4.40 11.08
CA PHE A 194 -0.49 3.75 12.35
C PHE A 194 -0.56 2.23 12.23
N ALA A 195 -1.30 1.72 11.24
CA ALA A 195 -1.42 0.29 10.97
C ALA A 195 -0.06 -0.34 10.72
N ARG A 196 0.77 0.31 9.90
CA ARG A 196 2.10 -0.21 9.59
C ARG A 196 3.02 -0.19 10.80
N LEU A 197 3.06 0.90 11.56
CA LEU A 197 3.87 1.03 12.77
C LEU A 197 3.53 -0.07 13.78
N SER A 198 2.24 -0.39 13.96
CA SER A 198 1.80 -1.43 14.90
C SER A 198 2.41 -2.80 14.61
N LYS A 199 2.73 -3.10 13.34
CA LYS A 199 3.38 -4.35 12.91
C LYS A 199 4.91 -4.29 13.06
N CYS A 200 5.51 -3.11 13.14
CA CYS A 200 6.97 -2.95 13.18
C CYS A 200 7.57 -2.78 14.59
N ILE A 201 6.76 -2.76 15.65
CA ILE A 201 7.22 -2.40 17.00
C ILE A 201 7.44 -3.58 17.94
N GLU A 202 7.20 -4.83 17.53
CA GLU A 202 7.31 -6.03 18.40
C GLU A 202 8.66 -6.04 19.14
N HIS A 203 9.76 -5.84 18.41
CA HIS A 203 11.13 -5.89 18.96
C HIS A 203 11.69 -4.55 19.43
N HIS A 204 10.84 -3.53 19.46
CA HIS A 204 11.21 -2.20 19.94
C HIS A 204 10.62 -1.97 21.33
N PRO A 205 11.33 -1.27 22.24
CA PRO A 205 10.81 -0.84 23.54
C PRO A 205 9.76 0.28 23.41
N ILE A 206 8.77 0.03 22.58
CA ILE A 206 7.72 0.97 22.18
C ILE A 206 6.36 0.35 22.52
N VAL A 207 5.52 1.16 23.14
CA VAL A 207 4.09 0.88 23.35
C VAL A 207 3.29 1.93 22.58
N ILE A 208 2.34 1.47 21.76
CA ILE A 208 1.39 2.36 21.09
C ILE A 208 0.10 2.37 21.89
N VAL A 209 -0.37 3.56 22.21
CA VAL A 209 -1.67 3.82 22.81
C VAL A 209 -2.46 4.68 21.84
N ALA A 210 -3.75 4.40 21.64
CA ALA A 210 -4.59 5.21 20.79
C ALA A 210 -5.91 5.57 21.48
N THR A 211 -6.46 6.72 21.10
CA THR A 211 -7.73 7.20 21.64
C THR A 211 -8.76 7.30 20.53
N VAL A 212 -10.01 7.03 20.88
CA VAL A 212 -11.15 7.24 20.01
C VAL A 212 -12.09 8.21 20.71
N SER A 213 -12.60 9.18 19.95
CA SER A 213 -13.55 10.16 20.49
C SER A 213 -14.92 9.51 20.68
N GLU A 214 -15.69 9.98 21.67
CA GLU A 214 -17.10 9.60 21.77
C GLU A 214 -17.81 9.83 20.43
N ALA A 215 -18.59 8.81 20.04
CA ALA A 215 -19.40 8.77 18.83
C ALA A 215 -20.06 10.13 18.58
N SER A 216 -19.67 10.84 17.54
CA SER A 216 -20.33 12.11 17.24
C SER A 216 -20.96 12.07 15.86
N GLU A 217 -22.28 11.93 15.86
CA GLU A 217 -23.19 12.47 14.83
C GLU A 217 -22.95 13.96 14.52
N ARG A 218 -21.97 14.61 15.16
CA ARG A 218 -21.57 16.02 15.05
C ARG A 218 -20.21 16.23 14.37
N ASP A 219 -19.60 15.20 13.78
CA ASP A 219 -18.39 15.42 12.99
C ASP A 219 -18.77 16.18 11.71
N SER A 220 -18.36 17.45 11.66
CA SER A 220 -18.68 18.36 10.56
C SER A 220 -18.12 17.91 9.21
N ARG A 221 -17.13 17.00 9.19
CA ARG A 221 -16.62 16.39 7.96
C ARG A 221 -17.68 15.52 7.28
N PHE A 222 -18.60 14.95 8.05
CA PHE A 222 -19.59 13.98 7.57
C PHE A 222 -20.94 14.61 7.22
N HIS A 223 -21.14 15.90 7.53
CA HIS A 223 -22.36 16.60 7.13
C HIS A 223 -22.43 16.73 5.61
N MET A 224 -23.54 16.29 5.02
CA MET A 224 -23.82 16.51 3.60
C MET A 224 -24.02 17.99 3.32
N ALA A 225 -23.35 18.52 2.30
CA ALA A 225 -23.43 19.93 1.94
C ALA A 225 -24.72 20.26 1.18
N SER A 226 -25.33 19.28 0.50
CA SER A 226 -26.59 19.44 -0.21
C SER A 226 -27.38 18.12 -0.30
N HIS A 227 -28.69 18.22 -0.50
CA HIS A 227 -29.57 17.08 -0.77
C HIS A 227 -29.78 16.95 -2.29
N ASN A 228 -28.92 16.18 -2.95
CA ASN A 228 -28.99 15.90 -4.38
C ASN A 228 -28.64 14.43 -4.65
N ASP A 229 -28.60 14.00 -5.92
CA ASP A 229 -28.36 12.58 -6.23
C ASP A 229 -27.04 12.03 -5.67
N ILE A 230 -26.01 12.87 -5.52
CA ILE A 230 -24.73 12.47 -4.90
C ILE A 230 -24.92 12.05 -3.45
N CYS A 231 -25.80 12.71 -2.69
CA CYS A 231 -25.99 12.40 -1.27
C CYS A 231 -26.56 10.99 -1.05
N MET A 232 -27.15 10.38 -2.08
CA MET A 232 -27.58 8.97 -2.03
C MET A 232 -26.41 7.98 -2.13
N HIS A 233 -25.27 8.42 -2.65
CA HIS A 233 -24.11 7.55 -2.91
C HIS A 233 -22.91 7.85 -2.01
N VAL A 234 -22.81 9.05 -1.42
CA VAL A 234 -21.73 9.45 -0.52
C VAL A 234 -22.19 9.39 0.94
N ASN A 235 -21.69 8.39 1.67
CA ASN A 235 -21.92 8.27 3.13
C ASN A 235 -20.57 8.20 3.84
N LEU A 236 -20.04 9.37 4.20
CA LEU A 236 -18.70 9.50 4.79
C LEU A 236 -18.60 8.81 6.16
N ALA A 237 -19.65 8.88 6.98
CA ALA A 237 -19.68 8.23 8.29
C ALA A 237 -19.64 6.69 8.16
N GLU A 238 -20.44 6.11 7.25
CA GLU A 238 -20.42 4.67 6.99
C GLU A 238 -19.06 4.21 6.46
N ASN A 239 -18.48 4.94 5.50
CA ASN A 239 -17.16 4.63 4.95
C ASN A 239 -16.08 4.67 6.03
N ARG A 240 -16.12 5.67 6.92
CA ARG A 240 -15.20 5.78 8.06
C ARG A 240 -15.35 4.60 9.02
N ASN A 241 -16.58 4.20 9.35
CA ASN A 241 -16.81 3.05 10.23
C ASN A 241 -16.22 1.75 9.64
N LYS A 242 -16.43 1.51 8.34
CA LYS A 242 -15.85 0.35 7.63
C LYS A 242 -14.32 0.38 7.61
N LEU A 243 -13.72 1.56 7.42
CA LEU A 243 -12.26 1.74 7.49
C LEU A 243 -11.72 1.37 8.89
N LEU A 244 -12.36 1.85 9.96
CA LEU A 244 -11.96 1.55 11.34
C LEU A 244 -12.18 0.07 11.70
N GLU A 245 -13.24 -0.57 11.20
CA GLU A 245 -13.47 -2.01 11.32
C GLU A 245 -12.36 -2.83 10.64
N SER A 246 -12.01 -2.46 9.40
CA SER A 246 -10.90 -3.09 8.68
C SER A 246 -9.58 -2.95 9.46
N LEU A 247 -9.30 -1.75 9.98
CA LEU A 247 -8.13 -1.47 10.79
C LEU A 247 -8.08 -2.34 12.06
N TYR A 248 -9.22 -2.46 12.76
CA TYR A 248 -9.36 -3.33 13.93
C TYR A 248 -9.02 -4.79 13.61
N HIS A 249 -9.53 -5.32 12.50
CA HIS A 249 -9.27 -6.71 12.10
C HIS A 249 -7.80 -6.97 11.75
N GLN A 250 -7.11 -5.98 11.19
CA GLN A 250 -5.70 -6.08 10.82
C GLN A 250 -4.76 -6.04 12.02
N ILE A 251 -5.04 -5.17 13.00
CA ILE A 251 -4.14 -4.93 14.13
C ILE A 251 -4.52 -5.77 15.35
N LYS A 252 -5.81 -6.09 15.52
CA LYS A 252 -6.38 -6.80 16.68
C LYS A 252 -5.98 -6.17 18.03
N PRO A 253 -6.25 -4.87 18.23
CA PRO A 253 -5.91 -4.16 19.46
C PRO A 253 -6.68 -4.68 20.68
N SER A 254 -6.17 -4.38 21.87
CA SER A 254 -6.92 -4.47 23.13
C SER A 254 -7.72 -3.19 23.35
N ILE A 255 -9.03 -3.31 23.59
CA ILE A 255 -9.93 -2.16 23.74
C ILE A 255 -10.38 -2.02 25.20
N TYR A 256 -10.35 -0.79 25.71
CA TYR A 256 -10.68 -0.42 27.09
C TYR A 256 -11.68 0.74 27.12
N GLU A 257 -12.46 0.83 28.18
CA GLU A 257 -13.30 1.99 28.49
C GLU A 257 -12.89 2.55 29.85
N LEU A 258 -12.69 3.87 29.90
CA LEU A 258 -12.22 4.56 31.09
C LEU A 258 -13.41 5.12 31.86
N THR A 259 -13.95 4.32 32.80
CA THR A 259 -15.16 4.66 33.57
C THR A 259 -14.89 5.32 34.93
N ASP A 260 -13.65 5.32 35.42
CA ASP A 260 -13.35 5.47 36.86
C ASP A 260 -12.50 6.70 37.24
N LEU A 261 -12.21 7.62 36.30
CA LEU A 261 -11.51 8.87 36.64
C LEU A 261 -12.52 9.84 37.27
N LYS A 262 -12.53 9.92 38.61
CA LYS A 262 -13.13 11.08 39.30
C LYS A 262 -12.40 12.33 38.81
N ASP A 263 -13.15 13.39 38.50
CA ASP A 263 -12.65 14.72 38.12
C ASP A 263 -11.70 15.28 39.20
N GLU A 264 -10.46 14.80 39.26
CA GLU A 264 -9.41 15.37 40.07
C GLU A 264 -8.98 16.67 39.39
N ASN A 265 -9.50 17.78 39.92
CA ASN A 265 -9.20 19.18 39.59
C ASN A 265 -8.85 19.48 38.13
N GLN A 266 -9.74 20.23 37.48
CA GLN A 266 -9.53 20.99 36.25
C GLN A 266 -8.30 21.91 36.37
N SER A 267 -7.09 21.36 36.35
CA SER A 267 -5.89 22.14 36.04
C SER A 267 -5.89 22.32 34.53
N ASP A 268 -5.84 23.57 34.06
CA ASP A 268 -5.67 23.94 32.65
C ASP A 268 -4.56 23.10 32.01
N CYS A 269 -4.95 22.02 31.35
CA CYS A 269 -4.04 21.09 30.70
C CYS A 269 -4.35 21.11 29.21
N SER A 270 -3.84 22.14 28.54
CA SER A 270 -3.79 22.16 27.09
C SER A 270 -2.66 21.23 26.63
N TYR A 271 -3.02 20.06 26.11
CA TYR A 271 -2.14 19.33 25.19
C TYR A 271 -2.19 20.06 23.85
N GLU A 272 -1.59 21.26 23.80
CA GLU A 272 -1.35 21.92 22.53
C GLU A 272 -0.15 21.24 21.89
N ASN A 273 -0.43 20.40 20.90
CA ASN A 273 0.57 20.05 19.89
C ASN A 273 0.95 21.37 19.20
N SER A 274 1.99 22.04 19.69
CA SER A 274 2.48 23.35 19.22
C SER A 274 3.01 23.32 17.78
N LEU A 275 3.01 22.14 17.15
CA LEU A 275 3.37 21.92 15.77
C LEU A 275 2.22 22.38 14.86
N THR A 276 2.32 23.60 14.34
CA THR A 276 1.33 24.24 13.45
C THR A 276 1.58 23.98 11.95
N MET A 277 2.62 23.22 11.58
CA MET A 277 2.96 23.01 10.17
C MET A 277 1.92 22.12 9.47
N GLN A 278 1.27 22.58 8.41
CA GLN A 278 0.49 21.71 7.53
C GLN A 278 1.40 21.03 6.49
N PRO A 279 1.14 19.77 6.10
CA PRO A 279 1.80 19.18 4.94
C PRO A 279 1.49 20.04 3.71
N VAL A 280 2.52 20.38 2.95
CA VAL A 280 2.39 21.15 1.70
C VAL A 280 2.82 20.24 0.55
N ASN A 281 2.06 19.16 0.37
CA ASN A 281 2.24 18.25 -0.76
C ASN A 281 1.23 18.61 -1.86
N ASN A 282 1.29 17.92 -3.00
CA ASN A 282 0.41 18.23 -4.13
C ASN A 282 -1.07 18.06 -3.78
N GLU A 283 -1.43 17.07 -2.96
CA GLU A 283 -2.82 16.82 -2.57
C GLU A 283 -3.38 17.98 -1.72
N THR A 284 -2.64 18.44 -0.71
CA THR A 284 -3.08 19.58 0.11
C THR A 284 -3.16 20.87 -0.69
N HIS A 285 -2.21 21.11 -1.60
CA HIS A 285 -2.24 22.29 -2.47
C HIS A 285 -3.49 22.31 -3.38
N LYS A 286 -3.76 21.22 -4.10
CA LYS A 286 -4.92 21.13 -5.01
C LYS A 286 -6.24 21.18 -4.25
N SER A 287 -6.30 20.57 -3.08
CA SER A 287 -7.49 20.58 -2.23
C SER A 287 -7.78 21.99 -1.68
N ALA A 288 -6.75 22.72 -1.25
CA ALA A 288 -6.90 24.10 -0.82
C ALA A 288 -7.43 25.00 -1.95
N GLN A 289 -6.86 24.89 -3.17
CA GLN A 289 -7.32 25.66 -4.32
C GLN A 289 -8.82 25.44 -4.63
N LEU A 290 -9.27 24.19 -4.62
CA LEU A 290 -10.68 23.85 -4.81
C LEU A 290 -11.57 24.40 -3.69
N LEU A 291 -11.20 24.18 -2.43
CA LEU A 291 -12.00 24.59 -1.28
C LEU A 291 -12.07 26.13 -1.15
N ASP A 292 -11.00 26.84 -1.48
CA ASP A 292 -10.96 28.30 -1.51
C ASP A 292 -11.86 28.85 -2.62
N SER A 293 -11.82 28.27 -3.83
CA SER A 293 -12.72 28.61 -4.94
C SER A 293 -14.20 28.42 -4.54
N ILE A 294 -14.55 27.28 -3.95
CA ILE A 294 -15.90 27.00 -3.43
C ILE A 294 -16.31 28.02 -2.38
N THR A 295 -15.43 28.32 -1.41
CA THR A 295 -15.71 29.24 -0.30
C THR A 295 -15.94 30.67 -0.79
N ASN A 296 -15.18 31.09 -1.80
CA ASN A 296 -15.30 32.41 -2.41
C ASN A 296 -16.44 32.51 -3.43
N GLY A 297 -17.09 31.38 -3.77
CA GLY A 297 -18.12 31.32 -4.81
C GLY A 297 -17.57 31.53 -6.22
N ASP A 298 -16.26 31.37 -6.43
CA ASP A 298 -15.62 31.42 -7.74
C ASP A 298 -15.79 30.07 -8.42
N VAL A 299 -16.73 30.00 -9.37
CA VAL A 299 -17.08 28.76 -10.07
C VAL A 299 -16.48 28.68 -11.48
N ASP A 300 -15.73 29.69 -11.93
CA ASP A 300 -15.28 29.79 -13.33
C ASP A 300 -14.31 28.66 -13.71
N HIS A 301 -13.50 28.20 -12.74
CA HIS A 301 -12.50 27.14 -12.92
C HIS A 301 -12.84 25.87 -12.12
N LEU A 302 -14.08 25.75 -11.63
CA LEU A 302 -14.48 24.68 -10.71
C LEU A 302 -14.28 23.29 -11.31
N ASP A 303 -14.54 23.12 -12.60
CA ASP A 303 -14.35 21.86 -13.31
C ASP A 303 -12.90 21.34 -13.22
N GLU A 304 -11.92 22.18 -13.53
CA GLU A 304 -10.50 21.80 -13.55
C GLU A 304 -9.99 21.54 -12.13
N LEU A 305 -10.28 22.47 -11.20
CA LEU A 305 -9.87 22.35 -9.80
C LEU A 305 -10.43 21.08 -9.15
N LEU A 306 -11.70 20.74 -9.45
CA LEU A 306 -12.33 19.54 -8.92
C LEU A 306 -11.68 18.27 -9.46
N LEU A 307 -11.49 18.17 -10.78
CA LEU A 307 -10.92 16.96 -11.38
C LEU A 307 -9.47 16.74 -10.94
N GLU A 308 -8.65 17.81 -10.87
CA GLU A 308 -7.27 17.71 -10.38
C GLU A 308 -7.21 17.25 -8.91
N ALA A 309 -8.06 17.81 -8.04
CA ALA A 309 -8.10 17.45 -6.62
C ALA A 309 -8.62 16.03 -6.40
N LEU A 310 -9.58 15.56 -7.21
CA LEU A 310 -10.04 14.17 -7.16
C LEU A 310 -9.00 13.20 -7.70
N GLU A 311 -8.36 13.53 -8.81
CA GLU A 311 -7.33 12.69 -9.41
C GLU A 311 -6.19 12.43 -8.42
N ILE A 312 -5.62 13.50 -7.85
CA ILE A 312 -4.54 13.35 -6.88
C ILE A 312 -4.99 12.53 -5.66
N SER A 313 -6.16 12.83 -5.08
CA SER A 313 -6.67 12.12 -3.89
C SER A 313 -6.94 10.63 -4.15
N VAL A 314 -7.50 10.29 -5.30
CA VAL A 314 -7.77 8.88 -5.66
C VAL A 314 -6.46 8.13 -5.88
N PHE A 315 -5.50 8.72 -6.59
CA PHE A 315 -4.25 8.03 -6.94
C PHE A 315 -3.17 8.08 -5.84
N THR A 316 -3.32 8.92 -4.83
CA THR A 316 -2.60 8.81 -3.56
C THR A 316 -3.31 7.88 -2.56
N GLN A 317 -4.44 7.28 -2.92
CA GLN A 317 -5.24 6.42 -2.04
C GLN A 317 -5.77 7.16 -0.79
N ASN A 318 -6.33 8.36 -0.94
CA ASN A 318 -7.09 9.06 0.09
C ASN A 318 -8.58 9.14 -0.31
N TYR A 319 -9.24 7.98 -0.30
CA TYR A 319 -10.57 7.85 -0.91
C TYR A 319 -11.63 8.59 -0.11
N GLU A 320 -11.53 8.61 1.23
CA GLU A 320 -12.45 9.40 2.05
C GLU A 320 -12.32 10.89 1.76
N HIS A 321 -11.09 11.39 1.54
CA HIS A 321 -10.87 12.78 1.16
C HIS A 321 -11.47 13.10 -0.21
N ALA A 322 -11.28 12.24 -1.21
CA ALA A 322 -11.91 12.42 -2.52
C ALA A 322 -13.44 12.51 -2.41
N LEU A 323 -14.06 11.61 -1.63
CA LEU A 323 -15.51 11.66 -1.38
C LEU A 323 -15.94 12.89 -0.57
N PHE A 324 -15.10 13.38 0.32
CA PHE A 324 -15.31 14.65 1.03
C PHE A 324 -15.29 15.83 0.06
N LEU A 325 -14.35 15.89 -0.88
CA LEU A 325 -14.29 16.95 -1.90
C LEU A 325 -15.53 16.92 -2.81
N ILE A 326 -15.98 15.73 -3.23
CA ILE A 326 -17.24 15.57 -3.98
C ILE A 326 -18.43 16.10 -3.17
N ASN A 327 -18.50 15.78 -1.88
CA ASN A 327 -19.55 16.32 -1.00
C ASN A 327 -19.48 17.86 -0.93
N LYS A 328 -18.28 18.45 -0.81
CA LYS A 328 -18.12 19.92 -0.77
C LYS A 328 -18.47 20.61 -2.08
N ALA A 329 -18.15 20.01 -3.22
CA ALA A 329 -18.54 20.50 -4.53
C ALA A 329 -20.04 20.30 -4.83
N SER A 330 -20.73 19.43 -4.07
CA SER A 330 -22.10 19.02 -4.37
C SER A 330 -23.13 20.13 -4.54
N PRO A 331 -23.10 21.26 -3.78
CA PRO A 331 -24.03 22.37 -4.01
C PRO A 331 -23.87 23.06 -5.38
N TYR A 332 -22.69 22.94 -5.99
CA TYR A 332 -22.28 23.63 -7.22
C TYR A 332 -22.25 22.72 -8.44
N ILE A 333 -22.75 21.47 -8.33
CA ILE A 333 -22.74 20.52 -9.45
C ILE A 333 -23.46 21.06 -10.68
N HIS A 334 -24.51 21.87 -10.48
CA HIS A 334 -25.26 22.48 -11.57
C HIS A 334 -24.44 23.49 -12.38
N ASN A 335 -23.31 23.97 -11.84
CA ASN A 335 -22.35 24.82 -12.54
C ASN A 335 -21.33 24.01 -13.36
N LEU A 336 -21.18 22.72 -13.09
CA LEU A 336 -20.22 21.87 -13.79
C LEU A 336 -20.69 21.57 -15.22
N ARG A 337 -19.73 21.40 -16.13
CA ARG A 337 -20.02 20.88 -17.46
C ARG A 337 -20.51 19.43 -17.36
N LYS A 338 -21.30 19.00 -18.35
CA LYS A 338 -21.87 17.63 -18.38
C LYS A 338 -20.77 16.57 -18.37
N GLU A 339 -19.67 16.81 -19.07
CA GLU A 339 -18.52 15.92 -19.16
C GLU A 339 -17.85 15.76 -17.80
N THR A 340 -17.68 16.87 -17.06
CA THR A 340 -17.14 16.88 -15.71
C THR A 340 -18.06 16.18 -14.72
N HIS A 341 -19.38 16.34 -14.86
CA HIS A 341 -20.34 15.60 -14.07
C HIS A 341 -20.14 14.09 -14.25
N VAL A 342 -19.96 13.60 -15.48
CA VAL A 342 -19.68 12.18 -15.76
C VAL A 342 -18.35 11.73 -15.14
N GLU A 343 -17.27 12.53 -15.27
CA GLU A 343 -15.98 12.21 -14.63
C GLU A 343 -16.07 12.15 -13.11
N LEU A 344 -16.88 13.01 -12.48
CA LEU A 344 -17.12 12.96 -11.04
C LEU A 344 -17.69 11.59 -10.64
N TRP A 345 -18.69 11.07 -11.37
CA TRP A 345 -19.22 9.73 -11.12
C TRP A 345 -18.19 8.63 -11.36
N ILE A 346 -17.29 8.79 -12.35
CA ILE A 346 -16.17 7.86 -12.56
C ILE A 346 -15.24 7.86 -11.34
N TYR A 347 -14.82 9.02 -10.85
CA TYR A 347 -13.95 9.11 -9.67
C TYR A 347 -14.60 8.55 -8.41
N MET A 348 -15.91 8.76 -8.20
CA MET A 348 -16.67 8.09 -7.15
C MET A 348 -16.63 6.56 -7.31
N GLY A 349 -16.82 6.05 -8.52
CA GLY A 349 -16.79 4.62 -8.81
C GLY A 349 -15.41 4.02 -8.56
N LEU A 350 -14.35 4.73 -8.92
CA LEU A 350 -12.96 4.34 -8.63
C LEU A 350 -12.70 4.29 -7.11
N CYS A 351 -13.15 5.29 -6.34
CA CYS A 351 -13.05 5.27 -4.88
C CYS A 351 -13.67 4.00 -4.30
N TYR A 352 -14.92 3.70 -4.64
CA TYR A 352 -15.59 2.51 -4.13
C TYR A 352 -14.97 1.21 -4.63
N ALA A 353 -14.50 1.15 -5.87
CA ALA A 353 -13.79 -0.02 -6.37
C ALA A 353 -12.48 -0.27 -5.58
N PHE A 354 -11.75 0.79 -5.24
CA PHE A 354 -10.50 0.69 -4.51
C PHE A 354 -10.69 0.44 -3.01
N MET A 355 -11.81 0.90 -2.44
CA MET A 355 -12.30 0.53 -1.10
C MET A 355 -12.92 -0.87 -1.04
N VAL A 356 -12.91 -1.65 -2.15
CA VAL A 356 -13.43 -3.03 -2.22
C VAL A 356 -14.97 -3.12 -2.16
N GLU A 357 -15.65 -2.00 -2.38
CA GLU A 357 -17.12 -1.87 -2.46
C GLU A 357 -17.60 -2.06 -3.91
N TYR A 358 -17.32 -3.24 -4.48
CA TYR A 358 -17.50 -3.49 -5.92
C TYR A 358 -18.94 -3.35 -6.42
N ASP A 359 -19.93 -3.79 -5.64
CA ASP A 359 -21.34 -3.69 -6.03
C ASP A 359 -21.79 -2.22 -6.08
N LYS A 360 -21.31 -1.40 -5.14
CA LYS A 360 -21.56 0.05 -5.11
C LYS A 360 -20.85 0.75 -6.27
N ALA A 361 -19.58 0.41 -6.53
CA ALA A 361 -18.85 0.91 -7.68
C ALA A 361 -19.54 0.56 -9.01
N LEU A 362 -20.05 -0.66 -9.15
CA LEU A 362 -20.79 -1.11 -10.32
C LEU A 362 -22.08 -0.29 -10.54
N ALA A 363 -22.84 -0.02 -9.48
CA ALA A 363 -24.04 0.81 -9.55
C ALA A 363 -23.70 2.25 -9.98
N ILE A 364 -22.61 2.81 -9.45
CA ILE A 364 -22.13 4.15 -9.78
C ILE A 364 -21.69 4.27 -11.24
N PHE A 365 -20.90 3.32 -11.75
CA PHE A 365 -20.51 3.32 -13.18
C PHE A 365 -21.72 3.15 -14.11
N LYS A 366 -22.71 2.34 -13.73
CA LYS A 366 -23.98 2.22 -14.47
C LYS A 366 -24.79 3.51 -14.47
N ASN A 367 -24.79 4.24 -13.35
CA ASN A 367 -25.42 5.55 -13.32
C ASN A 367 -24.70 6.52 -14.27
N ALA A 368 -23.37 6.58 -14.22
CA ALA A 368 -22.56 7.39 -15.13
C ALA A 368 -22.84 7.07 -16.61
N LEU A 369 -23.07 5.80 -16.97
CA LEU A 369 -23.46 5.40 -18.33
C LEU A 369 -24.76 6.06 -18.81
N SER A 370 -25.73 6.24 -17.91
CA SER A 370 -27.01 6.90 -18.24
C SER A 370 -26.92 8.43 -18.35
N LEU A 371 -25.79 9.03 -17.93
CA LEU A 371 -25.60 10.49 -17.89
C LEU A 371 -24.84 11.04 -19.10
N THR A 372 -24.24 10.18 -19.92
CA THR A 372 -23.49 10.59 -21.11
C THR A 372 -24.15 10.09 -22.39
N GLU A 373 -24.11 10.90 -23.45
CA GLU A 373 -24.43 10.48 -24.81
C GLU A 373 -23.18 10.32 -25.68
N ASP A 374 -22.00 10.69 -25.17
CA ASP A 374 -20.74 10.56 -25.88
C ASP A 374 -20.36 9.08 -26.04
N THR A 375 -20.18 8.65 -27.29
CA THR A 375 -19.98 7.24 -27.64
C THR A 375 -18.65 6.71 -27.08
N LEU A 376 -17.60 7.52 -27.11
CA LEU A 376 -16.29 7.13 -26.58
C LEU A 376 -16.31 7.02 -25.05
N LYS A 377 -16.96 7.97 -24.37
CA LYS A 377 -17.15 7.96 -22.92
C LYS A 377 -18.01 6.79 -22.46
N LYS A 378 -19.07 6.45 -23.19
CA LYS A 378 -19.86 5.23 -22.95
C LYS A 378 -18.98 3.98 -23.03
N SER A 379 -18.11 3.89 -24.05
CA SER A 379 -17.15 2.79 -24.18
C SER A 379 -16.18 2.71 -23.00
N GLU A 380 -15.62 3.84 -22.56
CA GLU A 380 -14.75 3.88 -21.38
C GLU A 380 -15.47 3.39 -20.12
N LEU A 381 -16.72 3.80 -19.92
CA LEU A 381 -17.53 3.34 -18.79
C LEU A 381 -17.85 1.85 -18.87
N HIS A 382 -18.14 1.31 -20.06
CA HIS A 382 -18.26 -0.13 -20.27
C HIS A 382 -16.97 -0.87 -19.91
N LEU A 383 -15.80 -0.31 -20.20
CA LEU A 383 -14.50 -0.87 -19.78
C LEU A 383 -14.42 -0.99 -18.25
N TYR A 384 -14.82 0.04 -17.49
CA TYR A 384 -14.82 -0.03 -16.01
C TYR A 384 -15.79 -1.09 -15.47
N VAL A 385 -17.01 -1.16 -16.01
CA VAL A 385 -18.02 -2.17 -15.64
C VAL A 385 -17.48 -3.58 -15.94
N ALA A 386 -16.93 -3.79 -17.14
CA ALA A 386 -16.35 -5.06 -17.54
C ALA A 386 -15.13 -5.45 -16.71
N LEU A 387 -14.29 -4.49 -16.31
CA LEU A 387 -13.15 -4.71 -15.41
C LEU A 387 -13.61 -5.21 -14.04
N LEU A 388 -14.64 -4.59 -13.45
CA LEU A 388 -15.22 -5.05 -12.19
C LEU A 388 -15.77 -6.48 -12.32
N CYS A 389 -16.58 -6.74 -13.35
CA CYS A 389 -17.15 -8.06 -13.60
C CYS A 389 -16.06 -9.12 -13.76
N THR A 390 -15.01 -8.84 -14.54
CA THR A 390 -13.96 -9.80 -14.86
C THR A 390 -12.99 -10.01 -13.70
N LYS A 391 -12.43 -8.95 -13.12
CA LYS A 391 -11.33 -9.04 -12.15
C LYS A 391 -11.77 -9.16 -10.70
N ARG A 392 -12.95 -8.67 -10.34
CA ARG A 392 -13.35 -8.49 -8.93
C ARG A 392 -14.58 -9.28 -8.53
N LEU A 393 -15.54 -9.42 -9.45
CA LEU A 393 -16.79 -10.14 -9.21
C LEU A 393 -16.78 -11.58 -9.76
N ASN A 394 -15.68 -12.01 -10.38
CA ASN A 394 -15.50 -13.34 -10.97
C ASN A 394 -16.64 -13.73 -11.96
N LYS A 395 -17.03 -12.78 -12.81
CA LYS A 395 -18.05 -12.92 -13.87
C LYS A 395 -17.46 -12.59 -15.24
N PRO A 396 -16.46 -13.34 -15.74
CA PRO A 396 -15.75 -13.03 -16.98
C PRO A 396 -16.64 -13.06 -18.23
N LEU A 397 -17.69 -13.89 -18.27
CA LEU A 397 -18.63 -13.95 -19.39
C LEU A 397 -19.50 -12.68 -19.47
N VAL A 398 -20.02 -12.21 -18.33
CA VAL A 398 -20.74 -10.93 -18.27
C VAL A 398 -19.83 -9.77 -18.68
N GLY A 399 -18.57 -9.78 -18.21
CA GLY A 399 -17.57 -8.81 -18.65
C GLY A 399 -17.36 -8.85 -20.17
N ARG A 400 -17.31 -10.03 -20.78
CA ARG A 400 -17.18 -10.20 -22.24
C ARG A 400 -18.38 -9.65 -23.00
N GLU A 401 -19.61 -9.91 -22.55
CA GLU A 401 -20.83 -9.37 -23.18
C GLU A 401 -20.83 -7.84 -23.18
N ILE A 402 -20.41 -7.21 -22.07
CA ILE A 402 -20.29 -5.75 -21.97
C ILE A 402 -19.22 -5.22 -22.93
N ILE A 403 -18.09 -5.92 -23.07
CA ILE A 403 -17.05 -5.53 -24.03
C ILE A 403 -17.56 -5.63 -25.46
N ASP A 404 -18.32 -6.68 -25.79
CA ASP A 404 -18.89 -6.87 -27.12
C ASP A 404 -19.89 -5.74 -27.45
N GLN A 405 -20.71 -5.33 -26.48
CA GLN A 405 -21.59 -4.16 -26.60
C GLN A 405 -20.79 -2.86 -26.82
N ALA A 406 -19.69 -2.67 -26.07
CA ALA A 406 -18.83 -1.50 -26.22
C ALA A 406 -18.20 -1.44 -27.61
N LEU A 407 -17.59 -2.53 -28.08
CA LEU A 407 -16.98 -2.63 -29.41
C LEU A 407 -18.00 -2.38 -30.52
N GLN A 408 -19.21 -2.93 -30.39
CA GLN A 408 -20.30 -2.69 -31.35
C GLN A 408 -20.71 -1.21 -31.36
N SER A 409 -20.80 -0.56 -30.20
CA SER A 409 -21.22 0.85 -30.11
C SER A 409 -20.26 1.82 -30.79
N ILE A 410 -18.97 1.49 -30.83
CA ILE A 410 -17.94 2.31 -31.48
C ILE A 410 -17.55 1.80 -32.87
N GLU A 411 -18.22 0.79 -33.45
CA GLU A 411 -17.81 0.14 -34.71
C GLU A 411 -17.66 1.15 -35.87
N GLY A 412 -18.58 2.10 -35.99
CA GLY A 412 -18.57 3.14 -37.03
C GLY A 412 -17.77 4.41 -36.68
N THR A 413 -17.22 4.51 -35.48
CA THR A 413 -16.53 5.73 -35.01
C THR A 413 -15.05 5.67 -35.34
N THR A 414 -14.50 6.68 -36.00
CA THR A 414 -13.06 6.73 -36.32
C THR A 414 -12.34 7.76 -35.47
N GLY A 415 -11.09 7.50 -35.10
CA GLY A 415 -10.26 8.49 -34.45
C GLY A 415 -9.18 7.87 -33.57
N SER A 416 -8.08 8.58 -33.41
CA SER A 416 -6.90 8.11 -32.65
C SER A 416 -7.25 7.65 -31.22
N GLU A 417 -8.18 8.32 -30.55
CA GLU A 417 -8.61 7.96 -29.19
C GLU A 417 -9.54 6.74 -29.17
N VAL A 418 -10.40 6.63 -30.18
CA VAL A 418 -11.29 5.47 -30.35
C VAL A 418 -10.47 4.21 -30.62
N GLU A 419 -9.41 4.30 -31.43
CA GLU A 419 -8.52 3.15 -31.66
C GLU A 419 -7.81 2.72 -30.37
N VAL A 420 -7.38 3.66 -29.54
CA VAL A 420 -6.79 3.35 -28.22
C VAL A 420 -7.81 2.67 -27.31
N GLU A 421 -9.06 3.14 -27.32
CA GLU A 421 -10.15 2.52 -26.57
C GLU A 421 -10.45 1.10 -27.05
N ARG A 422 -10.51 0.86 -28.37
CA ARG A 422 -10.62 -0.50 -28.94
C ARG A 422 -9.49 -1.40 -28.48
N THR A 423 -8.26 -0.88 -28.45
CA THR A 423 -7.11 -1.63 -27.93
C THR A 423 -7.29 -2.01 -26.46
N TRP A 424 -7.78 -1.11 -25.61
CA TRP A 424 -8.10 -1.41 -24.21
C TRP A 424 -9.19 -2.48 -24.06
N LEU A 425 -10.26 -2.39 -24.86
CA LEU A 425 -11.34 -3.37 -24.88
C LEU A 425 -10.85 -4.76 -25.30
N HIS A 426 -10.08 -4.88 -26.38
CA HIS A 426 -9.48 -6.16 -26.79
C HIS A 426 -8.51 -6.72 -25.74
N ASN A 427 -7.73 -5.86 -25.08
CA ASN A 427 -6.87 -6.28 -23.99
C ASN A 427 -7.66 -6.87 -22.80
N LEU A 428 -8.78 -6.25 -22.44
CA LEU A 428 -9.66 -6.79 -21.40
C LEU A 428 -10.37 -8.07 -21.87
N ARG A 429 -10.81 -8.13 -23.13
CA ARG A 429 -11.44 -9.31 -23.72
C ARG A 429 -10.50 -10.51 -23.67
N ALA A 430 -9.21 -10.31 -23.97
CA ALA A 430 -8.17 -11.32 -23.84
C ALA A 430 -8.11 -11.90 -22.42
N LEU A 431 -8.18 -11.05 -21.39
CA LEU A 431 -8.19 -11.49 -19.99
C LEU A 431 -9.40 -12.40 -19.68
N THR A 432 -10.57 -12.13 -20.27
CA THR A 432 -11.75 -13.01 -20.09
C THR A 432 -11.50 -14.42 -20.64
N PHE A 433 -10.74 -14.55 -21.72
CA PHE A 433 -10.40 -15.85 -22.31
C PHE A 433 -9.32 -16.58 -21.51
N VAL A 434 -8.34 -15.86 -20.95
CA VAL A 434 -7.39 -16.41 -19.98
C VAL A 434 -8.13 -17.00 -18.77
N GLY A 435 -9.11 -16.28 -18.22
CA GLY A 435 -9.92 -16.76 -17.11
C GLY A 435 -10.71 -18.05 -17.41
N THR A 436 -11.01 -18.31 -18.68
CA THR A 436 -11.67 -19.54 -19.16
C THR A 436 -10.69 -20.59 -19.70
N GLY A 437 -9.38 -20.34 -19.69
CA GLY A 437 -8.34 -21.25 -20.19
C GLY A 437 -8.12 -21.23 -21.72
N ASP A 438 -8.84 -20.40 -22.48
CA ASP A 438 -8.68 -20.29 -23.93
C ASP A 438 -7.55 -19.33 -24.30
N LEU A 439 -6.31 -19.81 -24.14
CA LEU A 439 -5.12 -18.99 -24.40
C LEU A 439 -4.96 -18.62 -25.88
N ALA A 440 -5.50 -19.42 -26.79
CA ALA A 440 -5.41 -19.17 -28.24
C ALA A 440 -6.28 -17.98 -28.64
N GLN A 441 -7.52 -17.94 -28.15
CA GLN A 441 -8.40 -16.80 -28.38
C GLN A 441 -7.89 -15.56 -27.63
N ALA A 442 -7.37 -15.70 -26.41
CA ALA A 442 -6.72 -14.59 -25.71
C ALA A 442 -5.58 -13.95 -26.54
N PHE A 443 -4.73 -14.77 -27.17
CA PHE A 443 -3.67 -14.28 -28.04
C PHE A 443 -4.23 -13.56 -29.28
N LYS A 444 -5.30 -14.08 -29.88
CA LYS A 444 -5.98 -13.44 -31.02
C LYS A 444 -6.50 -12.06 -30.66
N GLU A 445 -7.12 -11.90 -29.50
CA GLU A 445 -7.60 -10.61 -28.99
C GLU A 445 -6.43 -9.63 -28.79
N CYS A 446 -5.34 -10.06 -28.16
CA CYS A 446 -4.17 -9.19 -28.01
C CYS A 446 -3.60 -8.73 -29.36
N LYS A 447 -3.58 -9.61 -30.36
CA LYS A 447 -3.14 -9.26 -31.72
C LYS A 447 -4.10 -8.25 -32.36
N GLN A 448 -5.40 -8.46 -32.25
CA GLN A 448 -6.41 -7.51 -32.76
C GLN A 448 -6.25 -6.13 -32.12
N GLY A 449 -6.03 -6.07 -30.80
CA GLY A 449 -5.74 -4.82 -30.10
C GLY A 449 -4.54 -4.07 -30.69
N LEU A 450 -3.45 -4.77 -30.98
CA LEU A 450 -2.24 -4.18 -31.58
C LEU A 450 -2.48 -3.64 -33.01
N GLU A 451 -3.38 -4.23 -33.79
CA GLU A 451 -3.69 -3.77 -35.14
C GLU A 451 -4.31 -2.37 -35.15
N HIS A 452 -5.14 -2.03 -34.15
CA HIS A 452 -5.77 -0.70 -34.04
C HIS A 452 -4.76 0.44 -33.84
N ILE A 453 -3.59 0.14 -33.25
CA ILE A 453 -2.53 1.12 -32.99
C ILE A 453 -1.27 0.88 -33.84
N LYS A 454 -1.39 0.12 -34.94
CA LYS A 454 -0.25 -0.30 -35.78
C LYS A 454 0.48 0.87 -36.46
N GLU A 455 -0.26 1.91 -36.84
CA GLU A 455 0.28 3.09 -37.54
C GLU A 455 1.08 4.01 -36.61
N GLY A 456 1.11 3.69 -35.32
CA GLY A 456 1.84 4.42 -34.30
C GLY A 456 1.02 5.59 -33.76
N ASN A 457 0.72 5.53 -32.46
CA ASN A 457 0.16 6.62 -31.71
C ASN A 457 1.15 6.99 -30.59
N ARG A 458 1.58 8.25 -30.55
CA ARG A 458 2.57 8.76 -29.60
C ARG A 458 1.95 9.30 -28.31
N LYS A 459 0.61 9.28 -28.19
CA LYS A 459 -0.07 9.59 -26.92
C LYS A 459 0.34 8.59 -25.85
N GLU A 460 0.47 9.08 -24.63
CA GLU A 460 0.94 8.30 -23.48
C GLU A 460 0.10 7.04 -23.26
N ASP A 461 -1.24 7.16 -23.28
CA ASP A 461 -2.17 6.03 -23.10
C ASP A 461 -1.97 4.94 -24.17
N ALA A 462 -1.70 5.33 -25.42
CA ALA A 462 -1.44 4.40 -26.52
C ALA A 462 -0.12 3.63 -26.33
N ILE A 463 0.91 4.30 -25.82
CA ILE A 463 2.19 3.67 -25.48
C ILE A 463 2.00 2.68 -24.33
N HIS A 464 1.29 3.09 -23.28
CA HIS A 464 1.00 2.23 -22.12
C HIS A 464 0.26 0.94 -22.50
N ILE A 465 -0.81 1.05 -23.31
CA ILE A 465 -1.55 -0.15 -23.73
C ILE A 465 -0.75 -1.03 -24.68
N LYS A 466 0.10 -0.45 -25.54
CA LYS A 466 1.02 -1.22 -26.40
C LYS A 466 2.01 -2.05 -25.57
N ILE A 467 2.61 -1.44 -24.54
CA ILE A 467 3.48 -2.12 -23.60
C ILE A 467 2.72 -3.26 -22.91
N ASN A 468 1.51 -2.99 -22.42
CA ASN A 468 0.66 -4.01 -21.77
C ASN A 468 0.34 -5.19 -22.70
N LEU A 469 0.00 -4.95 -23.98
CA LEU A 469 -0.31 -6.02 -24.92
C LEU A 469 0.90 -6.89 -25.27
N ILE A 470 2.08 -6.29 -25.48
CA ILE A 470 3.32 -7.05 -25.73
C ILE A 470 3.66 -7.90 -24.50
N SER A 471 3.51 -7.33 -23.30
CA SER A 471 3.69 -8.05 -22.03
C SER A 471 2.71 -9.23 -21.91
N ASN A 472 1.42 -9.00 -22.16
CA ASN A 472 0.39 -10.04 -22.10
C ASN A 472 0.63 -11.15 -23.13
N ILE A 473 1.08 -10.81 -24.34
CA ILE A 473 1.47 -11.81 -25.34
C ILE A 473 2.62 -12.69 -24.84
N SER A 474 3.65 -12.08 -24.23
CA SER A 474 4.75 -12.84 -23.61
C SER A 474 4.23 -13.79 -22.52
N VAL A 475 3.35 -13.31 -21.63
CA VAL A 475 2.72 -14.13 -20.57
C VAL A 475 1.87 -15.26 -21.14
N LEU A 476 1.14 -15.03 -22.23
CA LEU A 476 0.35 -16.05 -22.90
C LEU A 476 1.24 -17.17 -23.46
N PHE A 477 2.33 -16.82 -24.16
CA PHE A 477 3.27 -17.83 -24.67
C PHE A 477 3.94 -18.62 -23.54
N GLU A 478 4.26 -17.96 -22.43
CA GLU A 478 4.78 -18.61 -21.24
C GLU A 478 3.77 -19.61 -20.66
N SER A 479 2.50 -19.21 -20.56
CA SER A 479 1.39 -20.05 -20.08
C SER A 479 1.13 -21.24 -21.02
N MET A 480 1.37 -21.08 -22.32
CA MET A 480 1.36 -22.15 -23.34
C MET A 480 2.62 -23.05 -23.29
N LYS A 481 3.51 -22.87 -22.30
CA LYS A 481 4.81 -23.56 -22.17
C LYS A 481 5.78 -23.31 -23.35
N LYS A 482 5.57 -22.26 -24.13
CA LYS A 482 6.43 -21.82 -25.24
C LYS A 482 7.39 -20.73 -24.77
N VAL A 483 8.32 -21.09 -23.88
CA VAL A 483 9.18 -20.13 -23.16
C VAL A 483 10.09 -19.34 -24.12
N ASP A 484 10.63 -19.97 -25.18
CA ASP A 484 11.42 -19.25 -26.20
C ASP A 484 10.61 -18.16 -26.91
N ALA A 485 9.35 -18.45 -27.24
CA ALA A 485 8.45 -17.46 -27.85
C ALA A 485 8.12 -16.34 -26.85
N ALA A 486 7.90 -16.68 -25.58
CA ALA A 486 7.68 -15.70 -24.52
C ALA A 486 8.87 -14.74 -24.38
N LEU A 487 10.09 -15.27 -24.38
CA LEU A 487 11.33 -14.48 -24.35
C LEU A 487 11.48 -13.62 -25.61
N LYS A 488 11.28 -14.19 -26.80
CA LYS A 488 11.31 -13.44 -28.08
C LYS A 488 10.36 -12.24 -28.07
N HIS A 489 9.15 -12.40 -27.56
CA HIS A 489 8.18 -11.31 -27.45
C HIS A 489 8.57 -10.29 -26.39
N TRP A 490 9.12 -10.74 -25.25
CA TRP A 490 9.62 -9.86 -24.20
C TRP A 490 10.80 -9.01 -24.68
N SER A 491 11.75 -9.62 -25.40
CA SER A 491 12.93 -8.94 -25.98
C SER A 491 12.62 -7.83 -26.98
N LYS A 492 11.35 -7.65 -27.38
CA LYS A 492 10.92 -6.47 -28.17
C LYS A 492 11.10 -5.15 -27.42
N PHE A 493 11.22 -5.19 -26.09
CA PHE A 493 11.49 -4.00 -25.28
C PHE A 493 12.98 -3.65 -25.19
N GLU A 494 13.89 -4.56 -25.52
CA GLU A 494 15.35 -4.35 -25.38
C GLU A 494 15.84 -3.04 -26.05
N PRO A 495 15.39 -2.64 -27.26
CA PRO A 495 15.85 -1.41 -27.90
C PRO A 495 15.47 -0.12 -27.16
N PHE A 496 14.48 -0.17 -26.26
CA PHE A 496 13.93 1.01 -25.57
C PHE A 496 14.24 1.01 -24.07
N VAL A 497 14.74 -0.09 -23.52
CA VAL A 497 14.94 -0.25 -22.08
C VAL A 497 15.98 0.74 -21.53
N ILE A 498 17.00 1.07 -22.32
CA ILE A 498 18.06 2.03 -21.97
C ILE A 498 17.56 3.47 -21.81
N HIS A 499 16.38 3.79 -22.36
CA HIS A 499 15.74 5.10 -22.29
C HIS A 499 14.45 5.07 -21.46
N SER A 500 14.15 3.94 -20.81
CA SER A 500 12.96 3.77 -19.99
C SER A 500 13.21 4.16 -18.54
N SER A 501 12.14 4.34 -17.77
CA SER A 501 12.26 4.59 -16.33
C SER A 501 12.96 3.43 -15.61
N PRO A 502 13.70 3.69 -14.52
CA PRO A 502 14.37 2.64 -13.74
C PRO A 502 13.38 1.58 -13.24
N ILE A 503 12.14 1.98 -12.95
CA ILE A 503 11.05 1.06 -12.62
C ILE A 503 10.84 0.04 -13.76
N PHE A 504 10.57 0.51 -14.97
CA PHE A 504 10.30 -0.37 -16.11
C PHE A 504 11.48 -1.30 -16.38
N THR A 505 12.70 -0.75 -16.39
CA THR A 505 13.94 -1.51 -16.64
C THR A 505 14.15 -2.61 -15.59
N LYS A 506 13.95 -2.32 -14.30
CA LYS A 506 14.03 -3.32 -13.22
C LYS A 506 13.06 -4.49 -13.45
N HIS A 507 11.78 -4.19 -13.72
CA HIS A 507 10.76 -5.21 -13.99
C HIS A 507 11.04 -5.99 -15.29
N TYR A 508 11.55 -5.31 -16.32
CA TYR A 508 11.97 -5.91 -17.58
C TYR A 508 13.03 -6.99 -17.36
N LEU A 509 14.12 -6.61 -16.70
CA LEU A 509 15.26 -7.47 -16.45
C LEU A 509 14.90 -8.68 -15.58
N TYR A 510 14.09 -8.47 -14.53
CA TYR A 510 13.64 -9.57 -13.67
C TYR A 510 12.84 -10.62 -14.45
N ARG A 511 11.87 -10.19 -15.27
CA ARG A 511 11.07 -11.10 -16.09
C ARG A 511 11.93 -11.80 -17.15
N LYS A 512 12.86 -11.08 -17.80
CA LYS A 512 13.83 -11.65 -18.75
C LYS A 512 14.61 -12.79 -18.08
N ALA A 513 15.12 -12.55 -16.87
CA ALA A 513 15.84 -13.55 -16.10
C ALA A 513 14.99 -14.78 -15.75
N GLY A 514 13.74 -14.60 -15.31
CA GLY A 514 12.86 -15.73 -15.02
C GLY A 514 12.57 -16.60 -16.26
N LEU A 515 12.46 -15.98 -17.45
CA LEU A 515 12.31 -16.71 -18.71
C LEU A 515 13.60 -17.43 -19.10
N LEU A 516 14.76 -16.79 -18.97
CA LEU A 516 16.07 -17.40 -19.20
C LEU A 516 16.34 -18.58 -18.26
N PHE A 517 15.97 -18.45 -16.98
CA PHE A 517 16.03 -19.52 -16.00
C PHE A 517 15.22 -20.74 -16.42
N LYS A 518 13.98 -20.54 -16.90
CA LYS A 518 13.13 -21.63 -17.44
C LYS A 518 13.71 -22.30 -18.68
N LEU A 519 14.58 -21.61 -19.42
CA LEU A 519 15.35 -22.15 -20.55
C LEU A 519 16.70 -22.75 -20.14
N GLN A 520 17.00 -22.84 -18.84
CA GLN A 520 18.29 -23.29 -18.29
C GLN A 520 19.50 -22.42 -18.71
N ARG A 521 19.24 -21.18 -19.14
CA ARG A 521 20.28 -20.19 -19.50
C ARG A 521 20.70 -19.42 -18.25
N TYR A 522 21.29 -20.13 -17.29
CA TYR A 522 21.54 -19.62 -15.94
C TYR A 522 22.49 -18.42 -15.89
N ALA A 523 23.56 -18.41 -16.69
CA ALA A 523 24.51 -17.29 -16.71
C ALA A 523 23.83 -15.97 -17.12
N GLU A 524 23.04 -15.99 -18.19
CA GLU A 524 22.33 -14.80 -18.69
C GLU A 524 21.18 -14.39 -17.74
N ALA A 525 20.55 -15.35 -17.07
CA ALA A 525 19.55 -15.09 -16.05
C ALA A 525 20.17 -14.36 -14.85
N ILE A 526 21.34 -14.81 -14.38
CA ILE A 526 22.08 -14.16 -13.29
C ILE A 526 22.48 -12.75 -13.68
N GLU A 527 23.07 -12.55 -14.87
CA GLU A 527 23.44 -11.21 -15.37
C GLU A 527 22.24 -10.25 -15.38
N SER A 528 21.10 -10.70 -15.91
CA SER A 528 19.87 -9.90 -15.91
C SER A 528 19.35 -9.59 -14.50
N LEU A 529 19.45 -10.54 -13.55
CA LEU A 529 19.05 -10.30 -12.15
C LEU A 529 20.01 -9.36 -11.43
N GLU A 530 21.31 -9.45 -11.67
CA GLU A 530 22.31 -8.57 -11.06
C GLU A 530 22.09 -7.11 -11.50
N ASP A 531 21.80 -6.87 -12.77
CA ASP A 531 21.40 -5.54 -13.26
C ASP A 531 20.07 -5.07 -12.66
N SER A 532 19.07 -5.95 -12.55
CA SER A 532 17.79 -5.64 -11.88
C SER A 532 18.01 -5.27 -10.41
N TYR A 533 18.87 -6.00 -9.71
CA TYR A 533 19.22 -5.76 -8.30
C TYR A 533 19.95 -4.43 -8.12
N ARG A 534 20.89 -4.10 -9.01
CA ARG A 534 21.59 -2.81 -9.01
C ARG A 534 20.61 -1.64 -9.11
N ILE A 535 19.64 -1.71 -10.02
CA ILE A 535 18.60 -0.68 -10.15
C ILE A 535 17.74 -0.61 -8.89
N ALA A 536 17.30 -1.75 -8.34
CA ALA A 536 16.54 -1.78 -7.09
C ALA A 536 17.31 -1.12 -5.93
N LYS A 537 18.63 -1.36 -5.86
CA LYS A 537 19.53 -0.76 -4.86
C LYS A 537 19.69 0.75 -5.06
N GLU A 538 19.88 1.22 -6.30
CA GLU A 538 19.94 2.65 -6.64
C GLU A 538 18.64 3.37 -6.23
N MET A 539 17.49 2.70 -6.36
CA MET A 539 16.16 3.21 -5.94
C MET A 539 15.86 3.03 -4.43
N ASN A 540 16.79 2.49 -3.62
CA ASN A 540 16.55 2.10 -2.22
C ASN A 540 15.30 1.21 -2.03
N ASP A 541 15.06 0.30 -2.97
CA ASP A 541 13.89 -0.57 -3.02
C ASP A 541 14.16 -1.93 -2.35
N ALA A 542 14.20 -1.91 -1.01
CA ALA A 542 14.52 -3.09 -0.20
C ALA A 542 13.58 -4.29 -0.47
N PHE A 543 12.34 -4.06 -0.87
CA PHE A 543 11.40 -5.13 -1.19
C PHE A 543 11.81 -5.89 -2.46
N HIS A 544 12.10 -5.17 -3.54
CA HIS A 544 12.56 -5.82 -4.76
C HIS A 544 13.99 -6.34 -4.65
N MET A 545 14.87 -5.67 -3.89
CA MET A 545 16.21 -6.19 -3.56
C MET A 545 16.14 -7.60 -2.95
N ASP A 546 15.24 -7.81 -1.97
CA ASP A 546 15.00 -9.12 -1.37
C ASP A 546 14.61 -10.18 -2.42
N ILE A 547 13.55 -9.92 -3.21
CA ILE A 547 13.03 -10.90 -4.18
C ILE A 547 14.09 -11.25 -5.24
N ILE A 548 14.81 -10.24 -5.73
CA ILE A 548 15.82 -10.41 -6.78
C ILE A 548 17.02 -11.20 -6.21
N ALA A 549 17.51 -10.83 -5.02
CA ALA A 549 18.65 -11.51 -4.39
C ALA A 549 18.35 -13.00 -4.11
N ARG A 550 17.14 -13.34 -3.64
CA ARG A 550 16.75 -14.76 -3.46
C ARG A 550 16.66 -15.52 -4.77
N SER A 551 16.23 -14.85 -5.84
CA SER A 551 16.19 -15.44 -7.17
C SER A 551 17.60 -15.80 -7.64
N ILE A 552 18.58 -14.90 -7.44
CA ILE A 552 19.99 -15.17 -7.76
C ILE A 552 20.54 -16.30 -6.89
N GLY A 553 20.30 -16.24 -5.57
CA GLY A 553 20.72 -17.27 -4.62
C GLY A 553 20.18 -18.66 -4.97
N ALA A 554 18.92 -18.74 -5.41
CA ALA A 554 18.31 -19.98 -5.85
C ALA A 554 18.95 -20.55 -7.12
N ILE A 555 19.33 -19.71 -8.09
CA ILE A 555 20.03 -20.19 -9.29
C ILE A 555 21.41 -20.76 -8.91
N TYR A 556 22.18 -20.05 -8.08
CA TYR A 556 23.47 -20.56 -7.63
C TYR A 556 23.35 -21.84 -6.80
N PHE A 557 22.30 -21.97 -5.99
CA PHE A 557 22.00 -23.19 -5.26
C PHE A 557 21.72 -24.37 -6.20
N GLU A 558 20.92 -24.16 -7.26
CA GLU A 558 20.63 -25.19 -8.27
C GLU A 558 21.87 -25.59 -9.09
N GLN A 559 22.85 -24.69 -9.20
CA GLN A 559 24.16 -24.98 -9.80
C GLN A 559 25.18 -25.57 -8.80
N GLU A 560 24.76 -25.84 -7.56
CA GLU A 560 25.61 -26.35 -6.46
C GLU A 560 26.78 -25.40 -6.09
N ILE A 561 26.66 -24.11 -6.43
CA ILE A 561 27.64 -23.06 -6.09
C ILE A 561 27.21 -22.40 -4.77
N TYR A 562 27.31 -23.14 -3.68
CA TYR A 562 26.75 -22.73 -2.39
C TYR A 562 27.37 -21.46 -1.82
N ASP A 563 28.66 -21.19 -2.06
CA ASP A 563 29.32 -19.97 -1.57
C ASP A 563 28.67 -18.70 -2.10
N LYS A 564 28.34 -18.67 -3.39
CA LYS A 564 27.62 -17.55 -3.99
C LYS A 564 26.16 -17.52 -3.56
N ALA A 565 25.51 -18.67 -3.42
CA ALA A 565 24.13 -18.74 -2.91
C ALA A 565 24.03 -18.11 -1.50
N THR A 566 24.96 -18.46 -0.61
CA THR A 566 25.09 -17.89 0.75
C THR A 566 25.25 -16.37 0.71
N GLN A 567 26.11 -15.83 -0.16
CA GLN A 567 26.29 -14.37 -0.30
C GLN A 567 25.00 -13.67 -0.71
N TRP A 568 24.26 -14.23 -1.67
CA TRP A 568 23.00 -13.63 -2.14
C TRP A 568 21.85 -13.78 -1.16
N TYR A 569 21.73 -14.92 -0.45
CA TYR A 569 20.74 -15.07 0.61
C TYR A 569 21.02 -14.16 1.81
N SER A 570 22.29 -13.88 2.12
CA SER A 570 22.67 -12.88 3.12
C SER A 570 22.20 -11.48 2.73
N GLN A 571 22.43 -11.06 1.48
CA GLN A 571 21.92 -9.77 0.97
C GLN A 571 20.38 -9.67 0.97
N SER A 572 19.69 -10.78 0.68
CA SER A 572 18.23 -10.84 0.82
C SER A 572 17.78 -10.69 2.27
N LEU A 573 18.48 -11.34 3.22
CA LEU A 573 18.18 -11.24 4.65
C LEU A 573 18.34 -9.80 5.14
N ASP A 574 19.42 -9.11 4.75
CA ASP A 574 19.63 -7.69 5.04
C ASP A 574 18.50 -6.82 4.49
N SER A 575 18.06 -7.11 3.25
CA SER A 575 16.97 -6.38 2.59
C SER A 575 15.62 -6.60 3.30
N LYS A 576 15.33 -7.83 3.75
CA LYS A 576 14.14 -8.16 4.55
C LYS A 576 14.13 -7.41 5.90
N LEU A 577 15.26 -7.42 6.61
CA LEU A 577 15.42 -6.70 7.88
C LEU A 577 15.23 -5.19 7.67
N ALA A 578 15.82 -4.64 6.61
CA ALA A 578 15.62 -3.25 6.24
C ALA A 578 14.16 -2.93 5.87
N LEU A 579 13.40 -3.88 5.32
CA LEU A 579 11.99 -3.68 4.99
C LEU A 579 11.06 -3.73 6.23
N MET A 580 11.50 -4.36 7.31
CA MET A 580 10.69 -4.67 8.51
C MET A 580 9.46 -5.53 8.15
N GLN A 581 9.63 -6.52 7.27
CA GLN A 581 8.53 -7.41 6.83
C GLN A 581 8.58 -8.75 7.56
N ASP A 582 7.45 -9.11 8.19
CA ASP A 582 7.39 -10.21 9.17
C ASP A 582 6.64 -11.45 8.66
N GLU A 583 6.59 -11.72 7.35
CA GLU A 583 6.00 -12.98 6.86
C GLU A 583 7.01 -13.96 6.27
N ASP A 584 8.12 -13.48 5.69
CA ASP A 584 9.08 -14.34 4.96
C ASP A 584 10.48 -14.38 5.58
N LEU A 585 10.77 -13.61 6.64
CA LEU A 585 12.13 -13.49 7.19
C LEU A 585 12.72 -14.87 7.60
N PRO A 586 12.01 -15.74 8.34
CA PRO A 586 12.48 -17.09 8.66
C PRO A 586 12.71 -17.98 7.46
N ARG A 587 11.95 -17.78 6.38
CA ARG A 587 12.15 -18.55 5.13
C ARG A 587 13.47 -18.19 4.47
N VAL A 588 13.79 -16.90 4.40
CA VAL A 588 15.06 -16.41 3.86
C VAL A 588 16.24 -16.90 4.72
N ALA A 589 16.13 -16.78 6.05
CA ALA A 589 17.14 -17.29 6.96
C ALA A 589 17.33 -18.81 6.84
N THR A 590 16.24 -19.56 6.61
CA THR A 590 16.32 -21.00 6.34
C THR A 590 17.03 -21.29 5.02
N ALA A 591 16.81 -20.50 3.96
CA ALA A 591 17.52 -20.68 2.69
C ALA A 591 19.03 -20.46 2.86
N LEU A 592 19.42 -19.41 3.58
CA LEU A 592 20.81 -19.15 3.97
C LEU A 592 21.39 -20.32 4.78
N ALA A 593 20.63 -20.80 5.77
CA ALA A 593 21.05 -21.89 6.64
C ALA A 593 21.28 -23.21 5.88
N ILE A 594 20.43 -23.52 4.90
CA ILE A 594 20.61 -24.70 4.04
C ILE A 594 21.86 -24.55 3.16
N CYS A 595 22.14 -23.35 2.63
CA CYS A 595 23.39 -23.14 1.88
C CYS A 595 24.62 -23.34 2.77
N LEU A 596 24.60 -22.81 4.00
CA LEU A 596 25.67 -23.02 4.98
C LEU A 596 25.82 -24.49 5.38
N GLU A 597 24.72 -25.22 5.52
CA GLU A 597 24.73 -26.66 5.79
C GLU A 597 25.44 -27.44 4.68
N ARG A 598 25.16 -27.12 3.41
CA ARG A 598 25.84 -27.75 2.25
C ARG A 598 27.34 -27.46 2.21
N GLN A 599 27.80 -26.39 2.86
CA GLN A 599 29.21 -26.06 3.03
C GLN A 599 29.84 -26.70 4.29
N GLY A 600 29.08 -27.45 5.09
CA GLY A 600 29.54 -28.00 6.38
C GLY A 600 29.40 -27.06 7.57
N ASN A 601 28.84 -25.86 7.38
CA ASN A 601 28.64 -24.82 8.41
C ASN A 601 27.23 -24.85 9.02
N GLY A 602 26.70 -26.05 9.28
CA GLY A 602 25.30 -26.24 9.67
C GLY A 602 24.89 -25.62 11.00
N GLU A 603 25.81 -25.47 11.97
CA GLU A 603 25.51 -24.84 13.25
C GLU A 603 25.30 -23.32 13.11
N ALA A 604 26.15 -22.66 12.30
CA ALA A 604 25.96 -21.27 11.95
C ALA A 604 24.61 -21.06 11.22
N GLY A 605 24.27 -21.97 10.30
CA GLY A 605 22.97 -21.95 9.63
C GLY A 605 21.78 -22.06 10.61
N LYS A 606 21.83 -23.00 11.55
CA LYS A 606 20.80 -23.14 12.61
C LYS A 606 20.65 -21.86 13.42
N GLN A 607 21.77 -21.20 13.74
CA GLN A 607 21.77 -19.93 14.47
C GLN A 607 21.10 -18.79 13.69
N GLU A 608 21.25 -18.73 12.36
CA GLU A 608 20.54 -17.76 11.52
C GLU A 608 19.03 -17.95 11.57
N ILE A 609 18.55 -19.19 11.52
CA ILE A 609 17.10 -19.46 11.68
C ILE A 609 16.64 -19.00 13.06
N LEU A 610 17.36 -19.32 14.12
CA LEU A 610 17.02 -18.89 15.48
C LEU A 610 17.02 -17.36 15.63
N ASN A 611 17.96 -16.66 15.00
CA ASN A 611 17.99 -15.20 14.99
C ASN A 611 16.79 -14.61 14.27
N SER A 612 16.40 -15.19 13.13
CA SER A 612 15.20 -14.77 12.40
C SER A 612 13.92 -15.00 13.22
N LEU A 613 13.83 -16.10 13.97
CA LEU A 613 12.68 -16.42 14.82
C LEU A 613 12.56 -15.50 16.05
N LYS A 614 13.68 -14.91 16.50
CA LYS A 614 13.64 -13.84 17.51
C LYS A 614 13.02 -12.56 16.98
N VAL A 615 13.12 -12.30 15.67
CA VAL A 615 12.58 -11.11 14.99
C VAL A 615 11.19 -11.37 14.41
N GLN A 616 10.89 -12.59 14.00
CA GLN A 616 9.59 -12.98 13.48
C GLN A 616 9.18 -14.30 14.15
N SER A 617 8.42 -14.18 15.22
CA SER A 617 8.00 -15.31 16.05
C SER A 617 6.69 -15.96 15.58
N GLU A 618 5.90 -15.25 14.78
CA GLU A 618 4.59 -15.69 14.29
C GLU A 618 4.51 -15.77 12.75
N GLY A 619 3.40 -16.32 12.25
CA GLY A 619 3.16 -16.53 10.83
C GLY A 619 3.61 -17.90 10.31
N SER A 620 3.18 -18.23 9.09
CA SER A 620 3.40 -19.55 8.49
C SER A 620 4.88 -19.87 8.28
N ALA A 621 5.71 -18.88 7.95
CA ALA A 621 7.14 -19.08 7.81
C ALA A 621 7.85 -19.32 9.14
N ALA A 622 7.47 -18.60 10.21
CA ALA A 622 8.02 -18.83 11.54
C ALA A 622 7.68 -20.24 12.05
N GLN A 623 6.43 -20.68 11.87
CA GLN A 623 6.00 -22.05 12.19
C GLN A 623 6.82 -23.09 11.43
N LYS A 624 7.00 -22.91 10.12
CA LYS A 624 7.77 -23.84 9.29
C LYS A 624 9.25 -23.85 9.66
N ALA A 625 9.86 -22.69 9.89
CA ALA A 625 11.25 -22.57 10.33
C ALA A 625 11.47 -23.21 11.71
N SER A 626 10.52 -23.08 12.63
CA SER A 626 10.58 -23.74 13.95
C SER A 626 10.54 -25.26 13.83
N GLU A 627 9.69 -25.80 12.95
CA GLU A 627 9.67 -27.22 12.61
C GLU A 627 11.04 -27.70 12.08
N ILE A 628 11.65 -26.91 11.19
CA ILE A 628 12.96 -27.22 10.60
C ILE A 628 14.06 -27.24 11.66
N VAL A 629 14.08 -26.28 12.59
CA VAL A 629 15.07 -26.25 13.69
C VAL A 629 14.97 -27.49 14.57
N LEU A 630 13.76 -27.97 14.88
CA LEU A 630 13.54 -29.17 15.71
C LEU A 630 14.06 -30.45 15.05
N LYS A 631 14.00 -30.51 13.72
CA LYS A 631 14.47 -31.64 12.92
C LYS A 631 15.85 -31.41 12.31
N TRP A 632 16.53 -30.32 12.67
CA TRP A 632 17.77 -29.90 12.03
C TRP A 632 18.85 -30.98 12.07
N ASP A 633 18.87 -31.82 13.10
CA ASP A 633 19.90 -32.86 13.26
C ASP A 633 19.50 -34.23 12.67
N GLN A 634 18.27 -34.35 12.13
CA GLN A 634 17.68 -35.57 11.54
C GLN A 634 17.69 -35.54 9.99
N LYS A 635 18.73 -34.92 9.39
CA LYS A 635 18.82 -34.36 8.01
C LYS A 635 18.61 -35.30 6.80
N ARG A 636 18.13 -36.54 6.96
CA ARG A 636 18.23 -37.57 5.90
C ARG A 636 16.93 -38.30 5.53
N ASP A 637 15.79 -37.73 5.91
CA ASP A 637 14.48 -38.28 5.52
C ASP A 637 13.85 -37.43 4.40
N GLU A 638 12.85 -37.99 3.68
CA GLU A 638 12.12 -37.32 2.59
C GLU A 638 11.58 -35.93 2.96
N THR A 639 11.39 -35.67 4.25
CA THR A 639 10.99 -34.37 4.78
C THR A 639 12.01 -33.26 4.53
N TRP A 640 13.31 -33.57 4.47
CA TRP A 640 14.36 -32.55 4.29
C TRP A 640 14.30 -31.89 2.92
N GLU A 641 14.08 -32.66 1.85
CA GLU A 641 13.91 -32.14 0.50
C GLU A 641 12.68 -31.22 0.39
N SER A 642 11.63 -31.51 1.16
CA SER A 642 10.47 -30.62 1.24
C SER A 642 10.82 -29.25 1.87
N TYR A 643 11.74 -29.21 2.83
CA TYR A 643 12.23 -27.97 3.45
C TYR A 643 13.12 -27.18 2.50
N VAL A 644 14.03 -27.86 1.79
CA VAL A 644 14.85 -27.24 0.74
C VAL A 644 13.96 -26.60 -0.33
N LYS A 645 12.97 -27.33 -0.84
CA LYS A 645 12.02 -26.79 -1.83
C LYS A 645 11.19 -25.64 -1.28
N TRP A 646 10.85 -25.67 0.00
CA TRP A 646 10.15 -24.57 0.65
C TRP A 646 11.04 -23.33 0.75
N SER A 647 12.28 -23.43 1.20
CA SER A 647 13.15 -22.26 1.40
C SER A 647 13.77 -21.73 0.11
N ILE A 648 14.22 -22.60 -0.80
CA ILE A 648 14.87 -22.25 -2.06
C ILE A 648 13.79 -21.95 -3.13
N GLN A 649 13.30 -20.71 -3.12
CA GLN A 649 12.33 -20.24 -4.12
C GLN A 649 13.02 -19.93 -5.46
N LYS A 650 12.71 -20.72 -6.48
CA LYS A 650 13.20 -20.50 -7.85
C LYS A 650 12.69 -19.17 -8.41
N PRO A 651 13.46 -18.51 -9.31
CA PRO A 651 13.04 -17.26 -9.95
C PRO A 651 11.67 -17.38 -10.63
N GLU A 652 10.80 -16.39 -10.37
CA GLU A 652 9.54 -16.22 -11.08
C GLU A 652 9.73 -15.26 -12.28
N THR A 653 8.69 -15.11 -13.10
CA THR A 653 8.70 -14.20 -14.26
C THR A 653 7.87 -12.93 -14.05
N LYS A 654 7.35 -12.75 -12.82
CA LYS A 654 6.64 -11.56 -12.38
C LYS A 654 7.29 -11.09 -11.10
N LEU A 655 7.84 -9.88 -11.12
CA LEU A 655 8.32 -9.24 -9.91
C LEU A 655 7.08 -8.77 -9.13
N ASN A 656 6.80 -9.45 -8.01
CA ASN A 656 5.66 -9.14 -7.13
C ASN A 656 5.75 -7.71 -6.61
N ARG A 657 4.66 -7.21 -6.05
CA ARG A 657 4.58 -5.82 -5.58
C ARG A 657 4.12 -5.80 -4.11
N PRO A 658 4.63 -4.89 -3.25
CA PRO A 658 4.59 -5.00 -1.79
C PRO A 658 3.27 -4.61 -1.11
N PHE A 659 2.17 -4.62 -1.86
CA PHE A 659 1.04 -3.73 -1.61
C PHE A 659 0.20 -4.06 -0.38
N ASP A 660 0.14 -5.33 0.00
CA ASP A 660 -0.69 -5.78 1.12
C ASP A 660 -0.16 -5.30 2.48
N LEU A 661 1.11 -4.84 2.56
CA LEU A 661 1.71 -4.39 3.82
C LEU A 661 1.17 -3.05 4.30
N THR A 662 0.67 -2.21 3.41
CA THR A 662 0.20 -0.85 3.71
C THR A 662 -1.22 -0.60 3.23
N ASN A 663 -1.92 -1.61 2.75
CA ASN A 663 -3.31 -1.43 2.33
C ASN A 663 -4.22 -1.35 3.55
N LEU A 664 -5.27 -0.52 3.51
CA LEU A 664 -6.28 -0.43 4.58
C LEU A 664 -7.58 -1.16 4.23
N TYR A 665 -7.79 -1.52 2.96
CA TYR A 665 -9.02 -2.16 2.49
C TYR A 665 -8.69 -3.55 1.93
N TYR A 666 -9.05 -4.60 2.65
CA TYR A 666 -8.75 -5.99 2.24
C TYR A 666 -9.97 -6.65 1.60
N GLU A 667 -9.73 -7.42 0.55
CA GLU A 667 -10.72 -8.36 0.03
C GLU A 667 -10.85 -9.52 1.04
N LYS A 668 -12.09 -9.84 1.46
CA LYS A 668 -12.34 -11.07 2.25
C LYS A 668 -11.79 -12.26 1.48
N ALA A 669 -11.07 -13.16 2.16
CA ALA A 669 -10.36 -14.30 1.54
C ALA A 669 -11.24 -15.17 0.62
N GLU A 670 -12.55 -15.22 0.86
CA GLU A 670 -13.53 -15.94 0.02
C GLU A 670 -13.68 -15.39 -1.40
N ARG A 671 -13.33 -14.11 -1.64
CA ARG A 671 -13.34 -13.46 -2.96
C ARG A 671 -11.98 -13.54 -3.68
N ILE A 672 -10.91 -13.92 -2.97
CA ILE A 672 -9.58 -14.12 -3.54
C ILE A 672 -9.55 -15.50 -4.22
N ARG A 673 -10.17 -15.60 -5.39
CA ARG A 673 -9.99 -16.75 -6.29
C ARG A 673 -9.65 -16.28 -7.71
N VAL A 674 -8.36 -16.48 -7.99
CA VAL A 674 -7.68 -16.67 -9.28
C VAL A 674 -7.31 -15.42 -10.09
N GLY A 675 -6.01 -15.35 -10.40
CA GLY A 675 -5.34 -14.42 -11.31
C GLY A 675 -3.83 -14.56 -11.21
#